data_AF-A0A926VVY1-F1
#
_entry.id   AF-A0A926VVY1-F1
#
_cell.length_a   1.000
_cell.length_b   1.000
_cell.length_c   1.000
_cell.angle_alpha   90.00
_cell.angle_beta   90.00
_cell.angle_gamma   90.00
#
_symmetry.space_group_name_H-M   'P 1'
#
loop_
_entity.id
_entity.type
_entity.pdbx_description
1 polymer ?
#
loop_
_entity_poly.entity_id
_entity_poly.type
_entity_poly.pdbx_seq_one_letter_code
_entity_poly.pdbx_strand_id
1 'polypeptide(L)'
;MVQQLFTQGSLFDLQTVIDYGQSVISVAQELAKLLIDNRPLSTKTVSYQMNRYFLGTAASGAWQWKDAYEAVEVAQILYLRQKGYKLLLESPQTVLLELEKLVALCPTHTRRSEESVQLQQFSTPLPLAYLVAKAGFIQGTDLILEPSAGTGLLAQMAKLHGASLMLNELAPDRSKILRRLFPGTPLFSVNAEQINDYLVGKTQPSVVLMNPPFSASLKISSRNPDATKSHINSALQRLADGGRLVTITANWFSPNNPTWRETFVRWQEKARVLLSVGVNGKVYSKHGTTMETRITVIDKVPADNHRQIPCIPETLDLPELLTLIEHLPQRSPWKRSEKVKATAKAKVVQLPKRTTVAQPETVSSLPDDVVVLEYEVVEWSATEGLKDTLYETYRPQRIRIKNALPHPSLLCESAALALVSPPAPTYKPHLPSNIITQGLLSEAQLESVIYAGQAHCEFLFGSYIVDDSWDNVTIAANSEENAVKFRRGWFLGDGTGAGKGRQCAGIILDNWCQGRRKAIWISKSSALIEDARRDWCALGGDAKDIIDLSNIKLGDFIPFTQGILFCTYSTLRSQKNGKSRLKQIVEWAGKDFEGAIAFDECHSMGNAMAQEGKLGMVAASQQGIVGLRLQNALALAKL
;
A
#
# COMPACT_ATOMS: atom_id res chain seq x y z
N MET A 1 14.09 39.63 -48.05
CA MET A 1 12.70 39.67 -48.56
C MET A 1 12.41 38.29 -49.12
N VAL A 2 11.58 37.42 -48.59
CA VAL A 2 10.48 37.52 -47.63
C VAL A 2 10.36 36.15 -46.95
N GLN A 3 10.28 36.16 -45.62
CA GLN A 3 9.88 35.06 -44.75
C GLN A 3 8.35 34.99 -44.68
N GLN A 4 7.84 33.84 -44.20
CA GLN A 4 6.47 33.55 -43.76
C GLN A 4 5.48 33.08 -44.84
N LEU A 5 5.13 31.79 -44.75
CA LEU A 5 3.74 31.31 -44.65
C LEU A 5 3.77 29.79 -44.38
N PHE A 6 3.93 29.41 -43.11
CA PHE A 6 3.48 28.11 -42.59
C PHE A 6 2.32 28.38 -41.62
N THR A 7 1.12 28.27 -42.15
CA THR A 7 -0.18 28.18 -41.46
C THR A 7 -0.70 26.77 -41.79
N GLN A 8 -1.14 25.88 -40.91
CA GLN A 8 -1.71 25.95 -39.57
C GLN A 8 -1.27 24.69 -38.80
N GLY A 9 -0.65 24.84 -37.62
CA GLY A 9 -0.44 23.72 -36.70
C GLY A 9 -1.74 23.42 -35.95
N SER A 10 -2.21 22.17 -36.02
CA SER A 10 -3.41 21.73 -35.31
C SER A 10 -3.23 21.78 -33.79
N LEU A 11 -4.30 22.20 -33.11
CA LEU A 11 -4.46 22.45 -31.68
C LEU A 11 -4.43 21.20 -30.77
N PHE A 12 -3.64 20.16 -31.09
CA PHE A 12 -3.53 18.93 -30.30
C PHE A 12 -2.09 18.43 -30.23
N ASP A 13 -1.30 18.97 -29.30
CA ASP A 13 -0.03 18.36 -28.93
C ASP A 13 -0.31 17.29 -27.86
N LEU A 14 -0.66 16.10 -28.31
CA LEU A 14 -0.85 14.89 -27.50
C LEU A 14 0.51 14.43 -26.96
N GLN A 15 0.97 14.98 -25.83
CA GLN A 15 2.01 14.29 -25.05
C GLN A 15 1.42 12.99 -24.51
N THR A 16 1.81 11.87 -25.11
CA THR A 16 1.41 10.52 -24.72
C THR A 16 1.89 10.25 -23.30
N VAL A 17 0.98 10.36 -22.31
CA VAL A 17 1.21 9.79 -20.99
C VAL A 17 1.45 8.29 -21.17
N ILE A 18 2.68 7.83 -20.90
CA ILE A 18 3.03 6.41 -21.02
C ILE A 18 2.24 5.64 -19.96
N ASP A 19 1.28 4.85 -20.41
CA ASP A 19 0.59 3.91 -19.53
C ASP A 19 1.46 2.68 -19.31
N TYR A 20 2.09 2.60 -18.12
CA TYR A 20 2.98 1.50 -17.74
C TYR A 20 2.41 0.11 -18.08
N GLY A 21 1.15 -0.15 -17.69
CA GLY A 21 0.54 -1.46 -17.93
C GLY A 21 0.35 -1.73 -19.42
N GLN A 22 0.06 -0.71 -20.21
CA GLN A 22 -0.03 -0.84 -21.66
C GLN A 22 1.34 -1.07 -22.30
N SER A 23 2.36 -0.35 -21.87
CA SER A 23 3.73 -0.51 -22.38
C SER A 23 4.27 -1.91 -22.11
N VAL A 24 4.09 -2.44 -20.89
CA VAL A 24 4.49 -3.82 -20.57
C VAL A 24 3.75 -4.83 -21.46
N ILE A 25 2.45 -4.67 -21.67
CA ILE A 25 1.66 -5.55 -22.53
C ILE A 25 2.13 -5.48 -23.99
N SER A 26 2.44 -4.29 -24.49
CA SER A 26 2.93 -4.10 -25.87
C SER A 26 4.33 -4.70 -26.08
N VAL A 27 5.23 -4.57 -25.10
CA VAL A 27 6.51 -5.30 -25.12
C VAL A 27 6.26 -6.80 -25.13
N ALA A 28 5.43 -7.28 -24.21
CA ALA A 28 5.12 -8.70 -24.05
C ALA A 28 4.48 -9.31 -25.31
N GLN A 29 3.67 -8.56 -26.05
CA GLN A 29 3.11 -8.99 -27.33
C GLN A 29 4.20 -9.27 -28.37
N GLU A 30 5.21 -8.42 -28.47
CA GLU A 30 6.34 -8.66 -29.39
C GLU A 30 7.20 -9.85 -28.94
N LEU A 31 7.45 -9.98 -27.63
CA LEU A 31 8.20 -11.12 -27.10
C LEU A 31 7.42 -12.44 -27.26
N ALA A 32 6.09 -12.42 -27.09
CA ALA A 32 5.25 -13.61 -27.25
C ALA A 32 5.29 -14.16 -28.68
N LYS A 33 5.36 -13.31 -29.71
CA LYS A 33 5.55 -13.75 -31.11
C LYS A 33 6.83 -14.58 -31.25
N LEU A 34 7.93 -14.12 -30.66
CA LEU A 34 9.20 -14.84 -30.69
C LEU A 34 9.09 -16.20 -29.97
N LEU A 35 8.42 -16.24 -28.81
CA LEU A 35 8.18 -17.48 -28.09
C LEU A 35 7.31 -18.47 -28.90
N ILE A 36 6.28 -17.99 -29.60
CA ILE A 36 5.43 -18.80 -30.48
C ILE A 36 6.23 -19.39 -31.63
N ASP A 37 7.21 -18.65 -32.14
CA ASP A 37 8.14 -19.09 -33.19
C ASP A 37 9.30 -19.95 -32.63
N ASN A 38 9.28 -20.32 -31.34
CA ASN A 38 10.36 -21.03 -30.65
C ASN A 38 11.73 -20.33 -30.72
N ARG A 39 11.74 -18.98 -30.74
CA ARG A 39 12.97 -18.18 -30.76
C ARG A 39 13.36 -17.72 -29.36
N PRO A 40 14.66 -17.77 -28.99
CA PRO A 40 15.13 -17.33 -27.69
C PRO A 40 15.02 -15.81 -27.53
N LEU A 41 14.61 -15.37 -26.34
CA LEU A 41 14.50 -13.98 -25.95
C LEU A 41 15.86 -13.48 -25.45
N SER A 42 16.69 -12.95 -26.35
CA SER A 42 17.97 -12.38 -25.95
C SER A 42 17.80 -11.09 -25.13
N THR A 43 18.72 -10.81 -24.21
CA THR A 43 18.77 -9.55 -23.45
C THR A 43 18.74 -8.30 -24.35
N LYS A 44 19.38 -8.38 -25.52
CA LYS A 44 19.37 -7.30 -26.53
C LYS A 44 17.98 -7.11 -27.11
N THR A 45 17.30 -8.20 -27.45
CA THR A 45 15.93 -8.17 -28.00
C THR A 45 14.94 -7.60 -27.00
N VAL A 46 15.00 -8.04 -25.74
CA VAL A 46 14.13 -7.53 -24.66
C VAL A 46 14.38 -6.05 -24.45
N SER A 47 15.64 -5.62 -24.29
CA SER A 47 16.01 -4.21 -24.12
C SER A 47 15.55 -3.34 -25.30
N TYR A 48 15.67 -3.84 -26.53
CA TYR A 48 15.20 -3.13 -27.72
C TYR A 48 13.69 -2.88 -27.68
N GLN A 49 12.89 -3.89 -27.35
CA GLN A 49 11.44 -3.73 -27.25
C GLN A 49 11.04 -2.82 -26.08
N MET A 50 11.71 -2.96 -24.92
CA MET A 50 11.50 -2.05 -23.79
C MET A 50 11.76 -0.60 -24.20
N ASN A 51 12.89 -0.31 -24.85
CA ASN A 51 13.21 1.05 -25.29
C ASN A 51 12.16 1.62 -26.25
N ARG A 52 11.63 0.77 -27.13
CA ARG A 52 10.61 1.17 -28.10
C ARG A 52 9.29 1.55 -27.45
N TYR A 53 8.83 0.81 -26.44
CA TYR A 53 7.50 1.01 -25.85
C TYR A 53 7.50 1.84 -24.55
N PHE A 54 8.67 2.07 -23.96
CA PHE A 54 8.88 3.02 -22.85
C PHE A 54 9.49 4.34 -23.30
N LEU A 55 9.69 4.53 -24.62
CA LEU A 55 10.16 5.77 -25.24
C LEU A 55 11.49 6.29 -24.65
N GLY A 56 12.39 5.39 -24.27
CA GLY A 56 13.66 5.75 -23.64
C GLY A 56 14.46 4.54 -23.19
N THR A 57 15.69 4.76 -22.74
CA THR A 57 16.60 3.67 -22.35
C THR A 57 16.56 3.40 -20.85
N ALA A 58 16.99 2.21 -20.42
CA ALA A 58 17.24 1.94 -19.01
C ALA A 58 18.27 2.91 -18.40
N ALA A 59 19.28 3.34 -19.17
CA ALA A 59 20.31 4.28 -18.71
C ALA A 59 19.77 5.70 -18.48
N SER A 60 18.73 6.10 -19.20
CA SER A 60 18.03 7.38 -19.01
C SER A 60 16.91 7.29 -17.96
N GLY A 61 16.78 6.16 -17.25
CA GLY A 61 15.76 5.94 -16.22
C GLY A 61 14.34 5.70 -16.75
N ALA A 62 14.16 5.44 -18.04
CA ALA A 62 12.83 5.26 -18.64
C ALA A 62 12.14 3.96 -18.21
N TRP A 63 12.93 2.94 -17.87
CA TRP A 63 12.49 1.64 -17.34
C TRP A 63 13.64 0.97 -16.58
N GLN A 64 13.35 0.00 -15.73
CA GLN A 64 14.33 -0.82 -15.01
C GLN A 64 14.23 -2.29 -15.43
N TRP A 65 15.28 -3.08 -15.20
CA TRP A 65 15.29 -4.50 -15.58
C TRP A 65 14.18 -5.34 -14.94
N LYS A 66 13.67 -4.91 -13.78
CA LYS A 66 12.47 -5.48 -13.17
C LYS A 66 11.27 -5.42 -14.13
N ASP A 67 11.04 -4.28 -14.77
CA ASP A 67 9.93 -4.09 -15.74
C ASP A 67 10.08 -5.02 -16.96
N ALA A 68 11.33 -5.22 -17.41
CA ALA A 68 11.65 -6.11 -18.51
C ALA A 68 11.35 -7.58 -18.16
N TYR A 69 11.62 -8.00 -16.91
CA TYR A 69 11.27 -9.33 -16.43
C TYR A 69 9.76 -9.52 -16.30
N GLU A 70 9.03 -8.49 -15.83
CA GLU A 70 7.57 -8.51 -15.84
C GLU A 70 7.02 -8.67 -17.27
N ALA A 71 7.58 -7.97 -18.25
CA ALA A 71 7.19 -8.15 -19.66
C ALA A 71 7.47 -9.56 -20.21
N VAL A 72 8.55 -10.22 -19.79
CA VAL A 72 8.87 -11.61 -20.16
C VAL A 72 7.86 -12.60 -19.55
N GLU A 73 7.44 -12.39 -18.30
CA GLU A 73 6.39 -13.20 -17.66
C GLU A 73 5.04 -12.99 -18.33
N VAL A 74 4.70 -11.75 -18.65
CA VAL A 74 3.48 -11.43 -19.39
C VAL A 74 3.51 -12.04 -20.80
N ALA A 75 4.68 -12.12 -21.45
CA ALA A 75 4.81 -12.78 -22.75
C ALA A 75 4.47 -14.28 -22.68
N GLN A 76 4.85 -14.95 -21.58
CA GLN A 76 4.46 -16.34 -21.31
C GLN A 76 2.94 -16.47 -21.12
N ILE A 77 2.30 -15.54 -20.41
CA ILE A 77 0.83 -15.49 -20.28
C ILE A 77 0.16 -15.35 -21.65
N LEU A 78 0.68 -14.48 -22.52
CA LEU A 78 0.14 -14.28 -23.86
C LEU A 78 0.36 -15.52 -24.75
N TYR A 79 1.51 -16.18 -24.64
CA TYR A 79 1.75 -17.47 -25.28
C TYR A 79 0.69 -18.51 -24.87
N LEU A 80 0.40 -18.63 -23.57
CA LEU A 80 -0.61 -19.57 -23.06
C LEU A 80 -2.02 -19.24 -23.55
N ARG A 81 -2.38 -17.97 -23.71
CA ARG A 81 -3.69 -17.61 -24.29
C ARG A 81 -3.88 -18.14 -25.70
N GLN A 82 -2.80 -18.21 -26.47
CA GLN A 82 -2.85 -18.65 -27.85
C GLN A 82 -2.63 -20.17 -28.01
N LYS A 83 -1.72 -20.77 -27.23
CA LYS A 83 -1.31 -22.18 -27.38
C LYS A 83 -1.75 -23.07 -26.22
N GLY A 84 -2.05 -22.49 -25.06
CA GLY A 84 -2.27 -23.20 -23.80
C GLY A 84 -3.44 -24.17 -23.83
N TYR A 85 -4.59 -23.80 -24.42
CA TYR A 85 -5.73 -24.73 -24.53
C TYR A 85 -5.37 -26.00 -25.30
N LYS A 86 -4.69 -25.86 -26.45
CA LYS A 86 -4.23 -27.01 -27.24
C LYS A 86 -3.17 -27.80 -26.48
N LEU A 87 -2.22 -27.10 -25.86
CA LEU A 87 -1.16 -27.73 -25.08
C LEU A 87 -1.73 -28.59 -23.96
N LEU A 88 -2.71 -28.10 -23.19
CA LEU A 88 -3.33 -28.83 -22.08
C LEU A 88 -4.13 -30.08 -22.50
N LEU A 89 -4.34 -30.33 -23.80
CA LEU A 89 -4.92 -31.58 -24.29
C LEU A 89 -3.89 -32.72 -24.41
N GLU A 90 -2.60 -32.39 -24.41
CA GLU A 90 -1.50 -33.36 -24.46
C GLU A 90 -1.34 -34.09 -23.11
N SER A 91 -0.48 -35.13 -23.08
CA SER A 91 -0.15 -35.81 -21.83
C SER A 91 0.48 -34.85 -20.81
N PRO A 92 0.25 -35.00 -19.49
CA PRO A 92 0.81 -34.12 -18.48
C PRO A 92 2.34 -33.99 -18.52
N GLN A 93 3.04 -35.08 -18.87
CA GLN A 93 4.48 -35.12 -19.06
C GLN A 93 4.91 -34.29 -20.27
N THR A 94 4.18 -34.40 -21.39
CA THR A 94 4.41 -33.58 -22.59
C THR A 94 4.20 -32.10 -22.28
N VAL A 95 3.10 -31.76 -21.58
CA VAL A 95 2.82 -30.37 -21.18
C VAL A 95 3.96 -29.80 -20.35
N LEU A 96 4.40 -30.53 -19.33
CA LEU A 96 5.48 -30.09 -18.45
C LEU A 96 6.76 -29.82 -19.25
N LEU A 97 7.15 -30.76 -20.11
CA LEU A 97 8.34 -30.64 -20.96
C LEU A 97 8.28 -29.43 -21.90
N GLU A 98 7.13 -29.17 -22.53
CA GLU A 98 6.95 -28.01 -23.42
C GLU A 98 7.01 -26.68 -22.67
N LEU A 99 6.47 -26.63 -21.44
CA LEU A 99 6.59 -25.44 -20.59
C LEU A 99 8.03 -25.21 -20.12
N GLU A 100 8.79 -26.27 -19.84
CA GLU A 100 10.22 -26.17 -19.51
C GLU A 100 11.04 -25.65 -20.70
N LYS A 101 10.78 -26.15 -21.91
CA LYS A 101 11.38 -25.64 -23.15
C LYS A 101 11.05 -24.16 -23.36
N LEU A 102 9.80 -23.76 -23.15
CA LEU A 102 9.38 -22.36 -23.27
C LEU A 102 10.14 -21.45 -22.28
N VAL A 103 10.27 -21.86 -21.02
CA VAL A 103 11.03 -21.11 -20.01
C VAL A 103 12.53 -21.08 -20.32
N ALA A 104 13.07 -22.13 -20.94
CA ALA A 104 14.48 -22.17 -21.37
C ALA A 104 14.81 -21.07 -22.39
N LEU A 105 13.85 -20.67 -23.24
CA LEU A 105 13.97 -19.57 -24.21
C LEU A 105 14.02 -18.19 -23.56
N CYS A 106 13.62 -18.04 -22.29
CA CYS A 106 13.60 -16.76 -21.57
C CYS A 106 14.99 -16.42 -20.98
N PRO A 107 15.34 -15.12 -20.86
CA PRO A 107 16.57 -14.70 -20.21
C PRO A 107 16.53 -15.00 -18.70
N THR A 108 17.71 -15.19 -18.09
CA THR A 108 17.83 -15.32 -16.64
C THR A 108 17.70 -13.95 -15.97
N HIS A 109 16.99 -13.88 -14.83
CA HIS A 109 16.83 -12.66 -14.03
C HIS A 109 18.12 -12.36 -13.23
N THR A 110 19.14 -11.84 -13.91
CA THR A 110 20.48 -11.60 -13.34
C THR A 110 20.62 -10.27 -12.60
N ARG A 111 19.72 -9.30 -12.83
CA ARG A 111 19.77 -7.96 -12.23
C ARG A 111 18.71 -7.84 -11.15
N ARG A 112 19.14 -7.73 -9.89
CA ARG A 112 18.24 -7.67 -8.73
C ARG A 112 18.00 -6.22 -8.32
N SER A 113 16.75 -5.86 -8.06
CA SER A 113 16.43 -4.61 -7.36
C SER A 113 16.54 -4.84 -5.85
N GLU A 114 16.89 -3.81 -5.08
CA GLU A 114 16.93 -3.87 -3.61
C GLU A 114 15.58 -4.27 -3.03
N GLU A 115 14.48 -3.78 -3.62
CA GLU A 115 13.10 -4.10 -3.27
C GLU A 115 12.77 -5.60 -3.45
N SER A 116 13.16 -6.19 -4.59
CA SER A 116 12.95 -7.62 -4.85
C SER A 116 13.74 -8.52 -3.89
N VAL A 117 14.92 -8.08 -3.45
CA VAL A 117 15.76 -8.78 -2.47
C VAL A 117 15.16 -8.66 -1.07
N GLN A 118 14.70 -7.47 -0.67
CA GLN A 118 14.11 -7.22 0.64
C GLN A 118 12.77 -7.94 0.81
N LEU A 119 11.92 -7.93 -0.20
CA LEU A 119 10.56 -8.50 -0.13
C LEU A 119 10.48 -9.99 -0.50
N GLN A 120 11.59 -10.60 -0.96
CA GLN A 120 11.64 -11.99 -1.44
C GLN A 120 10.55 -12.35 -2.46
N GLN A 121 10.18 -11.39 -3.32
CA GLN A 121 9.09 -11.54 -4.29
C GLN A 121 9.63 -12.13 -5.60
N PHE A 122 9.75 -13.46 -5.67
CA PHE A 122 10.03 -14.17 -6.91
C PHE A 122 8.73 -14.69 -7.52
N SER A 123 8.51 -14.42 -8.81
CA SER A 123 7.37 -14.99 -9.54
C SER A 123 7.49 -16.51 -9.63
N THR A 124 6.34 -17.18 -9.66
CA THR A 124 6.28 -18.63 -9.80
C THR A 124 6.65 -19.05 -11.24
N PRO A 125 7.70 -19.88 -11.44
CA PRO A 125 8.06 -20.37 -12.76
C PRO A 125 6.90 -21.11 -13.43
N LEU A 126 6.74 -20.93 -14.73
CA LEU A 126 5.58 -21.44 -15.45
C LEU A 126 5.35 -22.96 -15.35
N PRO A 127 6.38 -23.84 -15.46
CA PRO A 127 6.22 -25.28 -15.19
C PRO A 127 5.67 -25.57 -13.80
N LEU A 128 6.14 -24.84 -12.78
CA LEU A 128 5.65 -25.00 -11.41
C LEU A 128 4.21 -24.49 -11.27
N ALA A 129 3.85 -23.40 -11.94
CA ALA A 129 2.48 -22.89 -11.98
C ALA A 129 1.50 -23.90 -12.58
N TYR A 130 1.92 -24.65 -13.60
CA TYR A 130 1.14 -25.77 -14.16
C TYR A 130 0.89 -26.86 -13.11
N LEU A 131 1.94 -27.29 -12.40
CA LEU A 131 1.82 -28.31 -11.36
C LEU A 131 0.92 -27.86 -10.21
N VAL A 132 1.03 -26.60 -9.77
CA VAL A 132 0.14 -26.02 -8.75
C VAL A 132 -1.32 -26.02 -9.21
N ALA A 133 -1.59 -25.64 -10.46
CA ALA A 133 -2.94 -25.69 -11.01
C ALA A 133 -3.48 -27.12 -11.10
N LYS A 134 -2.64 -28.10 -11.49
CA LYS A 134 -2.99 -29.52 -11.55
C LYS A 134 -3.30 -30.08 -10.16
N ALA A 135 -2.47 -29.77 -9.15
CA ALA A 135 -2.71 -30.14 -7.75
C ALA A 135 -4.00 -29.53 -7.19
N GLY A 136 -4.40 -28.35 -7.68
CA GLY A 136 -5.64 -27.68 -7.33
C GLY A 136 -6.90 -28.36 -7.87
N PHE A 137 -6.79 -29.33 -8.81
CA PHE A 137 -7.92 -29.96 -9.49
C PHE A 137 -8.97 -28.93 -9.95
N ILE A 138 -8.53 -27.98 -10.77
CA ILE A 138 -9.36 -26.86 -11.22
C ILE A 138 -10.39 -27.32 -12.25
N GLN A 139 -11.63 -26.89 -12.06
CA GLN A 139 -12.76 -27.11 -12.94
C GLN A 139 -13.34 -25.77 -13.41
N GLY A 140 -14.06 -25.77 -14.54
CA GLY A 140 -14.66 -24.54 -15.08
C GLY A 140 -15.73 -23.90 -14.19
N THR A 141 -16.29 -24.65 -13.24
CA THR A 141 -17.26 -24.16 -12.25
C THR A 141 -16.61 -23.48 -11.04
N ASP A 142 -15.28 -23.54 -10.91
CA ASP A 142 -14.58 -23.00 -9.76
C ASP A 142 -14.48 -21.47 -9.77
N LEU A 143 -14.40 -20.93 -8.56
CA LEU A 143 -13.93 -19.59 -8.29
C LEU A 143 -12.55 -19.71 -7.62
N ILE A 144 -11.51 -19.25 -8.32
CA ILE A 144 -10.13 -19.27 -7.85
C ILE A 144 -9.81 -17.94 -7.19
N LEU A 145 -9.23 -17.99 -5.98
CA LEU A 145 -8.58 -16.85 -5.37
C LEU A 145 -7.06 -16.99 -5.52
N GLU A 146 -6.42 -15.97 -6.08
CA GLU A 146 -4.96 -15.80 -6.04
C GLU A 146 -4.64 -14.56 -5.20
N PRO A 147 -4.27 -14.73 -3.91
CA PRO A 147 -4.11 -13.63 -2.97
C PRO A 147 -2.79 -12.85 -3.15
N SER A 148 -1.87 -13.38 -3.95
CA SER A 148 -0.52 -12.85 -4.21
C SER A 148 -0.22 -12.94 -5.70
N ALA A 149 -1.01 -12.24 -6.53
CA ALA A 149 -1.17 -12.56 -7.93
C ALA A 149 0.05 -12.28 -8.83
N GLY A 150 0.95 -11.39 -8.42
CA GLY A 150 2.12 -11.01 -9.21
C GLY A 150 1.70 -10.53 -10.61
N THR A 151 2.30 -11.09 -11.65
CA THR A 151 1.94 -10.86 -13.05
C THR A 151 0.76 -11.71 -13.53
N GLY A 152 0.33 -12.71 -12.75
CA GLY A 152 -0.85 -13.55 -13.00
C GLY A 152 -0.58 -14.87 -13.71
N LEU A 153 0.61 -15.48 -13.55
CA LEU A 153 0.93 -16.79 -14.15
C LEU A 153 0.04 -17.92 -13.60
N LEU A 154 -0.20 -17.97 -12.27
CA LEU A 154 -1.12 -18.94 -11.67
C LEU A 154 -2.57 -18.66 -12.10
N ALA A 155 -3.01 -17.40 -12.10
CA ALA A 155 -4.30 -16.97 -12.62
C ALA A 155 -4.53 -17.41 -14.07
N GLN A 156 -3.52 -17.30 -14.93
CA GLN A 156 -3.64 -17.71 -16.33
C GLN A 156 -3.83 -19.23 -16.46
N MET A 157 -3.13 -20.03 -15.65
CA MET A 157 -3.33 -21.49 -15.62
C MET A 157 -4.75 -21.87 -15.18
N ALA A 158 -5.27 -21.21 -14.15
CA ALA A 158 -6.66 -21.34 -13.74
C ALA A 158 -7.64 -20.97 -14.86
N LYS A 159 -7.37 -19.88 -15.59
CA LYS A 159 -8.22 -19.41 -16.69
C LYS A 159 -8.28 -20.39 -17.86
N LEU A 160 -7.19 -21.10 -18.16
CA LEU A 160 -7.17 -22.15 -19.18
C LEU A 160 -8.10 -23.32 -18.85
N HIS A 161 -8.40 -23.55 -17.57
CA HIS A 161 -9.38 -24.56 -17.13
C HIS A 161 -10.82 -24.02 -17.11
N GLY A 162 -11.05 -22.80 -17.61
CA GLY A 162 -12.37 -22.16 -17.69
C GLY A 162 -12.86 -21.54 -16.38
N ALA A 163 -12.06 -21.56 -15.31
CA ALA A 163 -12.47 -21.08 -14.00
C ALA A 163 -12.67 -19.55 -13.94
N SER A 164 -13.50 -19.11 -12.99
CA SER A 164 -13.61 -17.70 -12.62
C SER A 164 -12.49 -17.32 -11.65
N LEU A 165 -12.09 -16.05 -11.67
CA LEU A 165 -10.94 -15.57 -10.91
C LEU A 165 -11.34 -14.48 -9.90
N MET A 166 -10.60 -14.41 -8.80
CA MET A 166 -10.51 -13.30 -7.86
C MET A 166 -9.02 -13.10 -7.57
N LEU A 167 -8.50 -11.91 -7.84
CA LEU A 167 -7.07 -11.63 -7.77
C LEU A 167 -6.80 -10.58 -6.70
N ASN A 168 -5.68 -10.69 -6.00
CA ASN A 168 -5.17 -9.63 -5.15
C ASN A 168 -3.69 -9.39 -5.45
N GLU A 169 -3.33 -8.13 -5.71
CA GLU A 169 -1.95 -7.72 -5.92
C GLU A 169 -1.71 -6.36 -5.27
N LEU A 170 -0.67 -6.29 -4.45
CA LEU A 170 -0.36 -5.10 -3.66
C LEU A 170 0.43 -4.08 -4.47
N ALA A 171 1.34 -4.54 -5.34
CA ALA A 171 2.16 -3.66 -6.16
C ALA A 171 1.27 -2.91 -7.18
N PRO A 172 1.26 -1.56 -7.16
CA PRO A 172 0.42 -0.77 -8.05
C PRO A 172 0.69 -1.04 -9.53
N ASP A 173 1.95 -1.27 -9.90
CA ASP A 173 2.36 -1.49 -11.29
C ASP A 173 1.91 -2.84 -11.83
N ARG A 174 2.09 -3.92 -11.06
CA ARG A 174 1.51 -5.23 -11.40
C ARG A 174 -0.01 -5.22 -11.42
N SER A 175 -0.65 -4.44 -10.54
CA SER A 175 -2.10 -4.22 -10.62
C SER A 175 -2.52 -3.58 -11.96
N LYS A 176 -1.75 -2.65 -12.52
CA LYS A 176 -2.01 -2.07 -13.85
C LYS A 176 -1.88 -3.11 -14.97
N ILE A 177 -0.96 -4.06 -14.84
CA ILE A 177 -0.78 -5.19 -15.77
C ILE A 177 -1.99 -6.15 -15.67
N LEU A 178 -2.33 -6.59 -14.45
CA LEU A 178 -3.41 -7.54 -14.20
C LEU A 178 -4.77 -7.03 -14.69
N ARG A 179 -5.08 -5.73 -14.52
CA ARG A 179 -6.33 -5.14 -15.04
C ARG A 179 -6.48 -5.30 -16.56
N ARG A 180 -5.38 -5.29 -17.30
CA ARG A 180 -5.34 -5.45 -18.75
C ARG A 180 -5.36 -6.91 -19.17
N LEU A 181 -4.63 -7.76 -18.44
CA LEU A 181 -4.63 -9.19 -18.71
C LEU A 181 -5.99 -9.80 -18.41
N PHE A 182 -6.61 -9.48 -17.29
CA PHE A 182 -7.83 -10.12 -16.81
C PHE A 182 -8.98 -9.10 -16.68
N PRO A 183 -9.43 -8.49 -17.79
CA PRO A 183 -10.49 -7.50 -17.75
C PRO A 183 -11.78 -8.10 -17.17
N GLY A 184 -12.48 -7.33 -16.33
CA GLY A 184 -13.71 -7.76 -15.66
C GLY A 184 -13.50 -8.75 -14.50
N THR A 185 -12.26 -9.13 -14.20
CA THR A 185 -11.96 -9.96 -13.02
C THR A 185 -11.87 -9.08 -11.77
N PRO A 186 -12.50 -9.46 -10.64
CA PRO A 186 -12.30 -8.79 -9.36
C PRO A 186 -10.81 -8.75 -8.99
N LEU A 187 -10.26 -7.54 -8.87
CA LEU A 187 -8.87 -7.29 -8.50
C LEU A 187 -8.82 -6.37 -7.27
N PHE A 188 -8.23 -6.89 -6.19
CA PHE A 188 -8.03 -6.21 -4.92
C PHE A 188 -6.56 -5.80 -4.77
N SER A 189 -6.29 -4.85 -3.86
CA SER A 189 -4.95 -4.37 -3.55
C SER A 189 -4.81 -4.18 -2.04
N VAL A 190 -4.92 -5.28 -1.30
CA VAL A 190 -4.90 -5.31 0.17
C VAL A 190 -3.82 -6.26 0.69
N ASN A 191 -3.44 -6.10 1.97
CA ASN A 191 -2.51 -7.04 2.61
C ASN A 191 -3.17 -8.44 2.72
N ALA A 192 -2.58 -9.41 2.04
CA ALA A 192 -3.11 -10.76 1.98
C ALA A 192 -3.02 -11.55 3.30
N GLU A 193 -2.25 -11.09 4.29
CA GLU A 193 -2.28 -11.66 5.66
C GLU A 193 -3.68 -11.52 6.30
N GLN A 194 -4.48 -10.59 5.79
CA GLN A 194 -5.83 -10.28 6.25
C GLN A 194 -6.83 -10.31 5.07
N ILE A 195 -6.54 -11.11 4.02
CA ILE A 195 -7.40 -11.20 2.83
C ILE A 195 -8.84 -11.59 3.19
N ASN A 196 -9.01 -12.44 4.20
CA ASN A 196 -10.33 -12.80 4.71
C ASN A 196 -11.09 -11.62 5.30
N ASP A 197 -10.42 -10.62 5.87
CA ASP A 197 -11.10 -9.50 6.51
C ASP A 197 -11.48 -8.42 5.49
N TYR A 198 -10.62 -8.23 4.46
CA TYR A 198 -10.80 -7.18 3.45
C TYR A 198 -11.73 -7.54 2.30
N LEU A 199 -11.87 -8.82 1.94
CA LEU A 199 -12.74 -9.22 0.83
C LEU A 199 -14.22 -9.08 1.22
N VAL A 200 -14.87 -8.01 0.75
CA VAL A 200 -16.28 -7.69 1.07
C VAL A 200 -17.25 -8.77 0.56
N GLY A 201 -18.19 -9.17 1.43
CA GLY A 201 -19.31 -10.07 1.09
C GLY A 201 -19.04 -11.56 1.37
N LYS A 202 -20.08 -12.38 1.20
CA LYS A 202 -20.06 -13.84 1.44
C LYS A 202 -19.41 -14.65 0.31
N THR A 203 -18.70 -14.02 -0.62
CA THR A 203 -18.07 -14.74 -1.73
C THR A 203 -16.90 -15.56 -1.21
N GLN A 204 -17.00 -16.88 -1.36
CA GLN A 204 -15.98 -17.84 -0.97
C GLN A 204 -15.43 -18.52 -2.24
N PRO A 205 -14.12 -18.47 -2.49
CA PRO A 205 -13.51 -19.27 -3.55
C PRO A 205 -13.60 -20.75 -3.21
N SER A 206 -13.69 -21.59 -4.24
CA SER A 206 -13.63 -23.06 -4.10
C SER A 206 -12.20 -23.58 -4.17
N VAL A 207 -11.27 -22.79 -4.71
CA VAL A 207 -9.84 -23.08 -4.74
C VAL A 207 -9.03 -21.82 -4.43
N VAL A 208 -7.94 -21.97 -3.68
CA VAL A 208 -6.90 -20.95 -3.56
C VAL A 208 -5.60 -21.48 -4.16
N LEU A 209 -4.98 -20.71 -5.05
CA LEU A 209 -3.60 -20.94 -5.51
C LEU A 209 -2.75 -19.77 -5.04
N MET A 210 -1.62 -20.01 -4.38
CA MET A 210 -0.81 -18.91 -3.85
C MET A 210 0.69 -19.19 -3.78
N ASN A 211 1.46 -18.12 -3.91
CA ASN A 211 2.89 -18.08 -3.63
C ASN A 211 3.14 -16.86 -2.72
N PRO A 212 2.79 -16.96 -1.42
CA PRO A 212 2.96 -15.87 -0.47
C PRO A 212 4.44 -15.50 -0.30
N PRO A 213 4.75 -14.27 0.14
CA PRO A 213 6.10 -13.91 0.54
C PRO A 213 6.57 -14.81 1.70
N PHE A 214 7.80 -15.33 1.62
CA PHE A 214 8.26 -16.37 2.55
C PHE A 214 8.57 -15.84 3.96
N SER A 215 9.17 -14.66 4.08
CA SER A 215 9.49 -14.05 5.39
C SER A 215 9.29 -12.53 5.44
N ALA A 216 8.68 -11.92 4.42
CA ALA A 216 8.42 -10.49 4.40
C ALA A 216 6.98 -10.23 4.86
N SER A 217 6.83 -9.37 5.88
CA SER A 217 5.53 -8.85 6.32
C SER A 217 5.57 -7.33 6.24
N LEU A 218 4.51 -6.72 5.72
CA LEU A 218 4.44 -5.27 5.48
C LEU A 218 4.48 -4.44 6.77
N LYS A 219 4.24 -5.06 7.92
CA LYS A 219 4.18 -4.40 9.24
C LYS A 219 5.52 -4.39 9.98
N ILE A 220 6.53 -5.14 9.53
CA ILE A 220 7.78 -5.35 10.28
C ILE A 220 8.97 -5.26 9.31
N SER A 221 9.93 -4.36 9.59
CA SER A 221 11.15 -4.15 8.78
C SER A 221 12.19 -5.28 8.89
N SER A 222 11.95 -6.26 9.76
CA SER A 222 12.72 -7.51 9.89
C SER A 222 11.96 -8.71 9.32
N ARG A 223 12.66 -9.80 9.00
CA ARG A 223 12.05 -11.08 8.61
C ARG A 223 10.95 -11.47 9.62
N ASN A 224 9.70 -11.52 9.18
CA ASN A 224 8.59 -12.04 9.98
C ASN A 224 8.43 -13.53 9.66
N PRO A 225 8.87 -14.44 10.56
CA PRO A 225 8.76 -15.88 10.31
C PRO A 225 7.29 -16.34 10.20
N ASP A 226 6.34 -15.64 10.82
CA ASP A 226 4.91 -15.97 10.81
C ASP A 226 4.15 -15.42 9.58
N ALA A 227 4.79 -14.67 8.67
CA ALA A 227 4.13 -14.07 7.50
C ALA A 227 3.44 -15.14 6.64
N THR A 228 4.19 -16.19 6.25
CA THR A 228 3.69 -17.33 5.45
C THR A 228 2.46 -17.97 6.11
N LYS A 229 2.54 -18.24 7.42
CA LYS A 229 1.43 -18.82 8.20
C LYS A 229 0.21 -17.90 8.21
N SER A 230 0.40 -16.60 8.37
CA SER A 230 -0.70 -15.61 8.42
C SER A 230 -1.44 -15.54 7.08
N HIS A 231 -0.70 -15.52 5.97
CA HIS A 231 -1.26 -15.60 4.62
C HIS A 231 -2.09 -16.87 4.40
N ILE A 232 -1.55 -18.03 4.75
CA ILE A 232 -2.25 -19.31 4.57
C ILE A 232 -3.48 -19.39 5.48
N ASN A 233 -3.38 -18.95 6.74
CA ASN A 233 -4.53 -18.89 7.66
C ASN A 233 -5.68 -18.05 7.09
N SER A 234 -5.37 -16.85 6.60
CA SER A 234 -6.37 -15.95 6.04
C SER A 234 -7.01 -16.55 4.77
N ALA A 235 -6.20 -17.15 3.90
CA ALA A 235 -6.69 -17.85 2.72
C ALA A 235 -7.58 -19.06 3.07
N LEU A 236 -7.19 -19.89 4.05
CA LEU A 236 -7.99 -21.02 4.53
C LEU A 236 -9.32 -20.57 5.15
N GLN A 237 -9.34 -19.45 5.88
CA GLN A 237 -10.59 -18.89 6.42
C GLN A 237 -11.55 -18.49 5.30
N ARG A 238 -11.02 -17.85 4.24
CA ARG A 238 -11.81 -17.41 3.09
C ARG A 238 -12.31 -18.54 2.20
N LEU A 239 -11.54 -19.62 2.05
CA LEU A 239 -11.86 -20.80 1.25
C LEU A 239 -13.21 -21.42 1.66
N ALA A 240 -14.03 -21.84 0.70
CA ALA A 240 -15.27 -22.55 0.97
C ALA A 240 -15.01 -23.90 1.67
N ASP A 241 -15.93 -24.35 2.51
CA ASP A 241 -15.84 -25.69 3.10
C ASP A 241 -15.84 -26.76 1.99
N GLY A 242 -14.93 -27.74 2.10
CA GLY A 242 -14.63 -28.70 1.03
C GLY A 242 -13.77 -28.18 -0.11
N GLY A 243 -13.40 -26.89 -0.12
CA GLY A 243 -12.48 -26.31 -1.10
C GLY A 243 -11.03 -26.76 -0.92
N ARG A 244 -10.18 -26.47 -1.91
CA ARG A 244 -8.74 -26.85 -1.91
C ARG A 244 -7.83 -25.62 -1.95
N LEU A 245 -6.78 -25.61 -1.14
CA LEU A 245 -5.70 -24.63 -1.18
C LEU A 245 -4.41 -25.31 -1.63
N VAL A 246 -3.71 -24.70 -2.58
CA VAL A 246 -2.35 -25.08 -2.98
C VAL A 246 -1.44 -23.89 -2.78
N THR A 247 -0.41 -24.05 -1.97
CA THR A 247 0.54 -22.98 -1.64
C THR A 247 1.97 -23.39 -1.95
N ILE A 248 2.75 -22.43 -2.44
CA ILE A 248 4.21 -22.50 -2.53
C ILE A 248 4.79 -21.74 -1.34
N THR A 249 5.69 -22.36 -0.59
CA THR A 249 6.40 -21.74 0.54
C THR A 249 7.90 -22.02 0.44
N ALA A 250 8.71 -21.41 1.31
CA ALA A 250 10.11 -21.82 1.43
C ALA A 250 10.22 -23.26 1.98
N ASN A 251 11.29 -23.98 1.60
CA ASN A 251 11.48 -25.38 2.01
C ASN A 251 11.71 -25.58 3.54
N TRP A 252 11.92 -24.53 4.32
CA TRP A 252 11.98 -24.67 5.79
C TRP A 252 10.60 -24.64 6.45
N PHE A 253 9.55 -24.14 5.77
CA PHE A 253 8.18 -24.12 6.27
C PHE A 253 7.55 -25.50 6.02
N SER A 254 7.83 -26.44 6.91
CA SER A 254 7.54 -27.87 6.74
C SER A 254 6.81 -28.44 7.95
N PRO A 255 5.87 -29.40 7.76
CA PRO A 255 5.31 -30.18 8.86
C PRO A 255 6.38 -30.86 9.72
N ASN A 256 7.50 -31.29 9.14
CA ASN A 256 8.59 -31.95 9.88
C ASN A 256 9.48 -30.95 10.65
N ASN A 257 9.33 -29.65 10.43
CA ASN A 257 10.05 -28.63 11.20
C ASN A 257 9.34 -28.43 12.55
N PRO A 258 10.01 -28.67 13.71
CA PRO A 258 9.40 -28.51 15.02
C PRO A 258 8.76 -27.14 15.26
N THR A 259 9.33 -26.08 14.68
CA THR A 259 8.82 -24.70 14.78
C THR A 259 7.41 -24.57 14.21
N TRP A 260 7.12 -25.28 13.11
CA TRP A 260 5.87 -25.13 12.36
C TRP A 260 4.90 -26.29 12.59
N ARG A 261 5.38 -27.40 13.17
CA ARG A 261 4.61 -28.63 13.40
C ARG A 261 3.23 -28.38 13.98
N GLU A 262 3.15 -27.62 15.07
CA GLU A 262 1.90 -27.31 15.78
C GLU A 262 0.94 -26.47 14.93
N THR A 263 1.47 -25.63 14.03
CA THR A 263 0.63 -24.87 13.09
C THR A 263 -0.09 -25.84 12.14
N PHE A 264 0.63 -26.82 11.59
CA PHE A 264 0.03 -27.82 10.71
C PHE A 264 -0.95 -28.76 11.46
N VAL A 265 -0.68 -29.10 12.74
CA VAL A 265 -1.64 -29.85 13.57
C VAL A 265 -2.95 -29.08 13.73
N ARG A 266 -2.86 -27.79 14.06
CA ARG A 266 -4.04 -26.92 14.18
C ARG A 266 -4.79 -26.78 12.85
N TRP A 267 -4.09 -26.75 11.72
CA TRP A 267 -4.75 -26.78 10.42
C TRP A 267 -5.54 -28.05 10.22
N GLN A 268 -4.97 -29.21 10.54
CA GLN A 268 -5.64 -30.50 10.36
C GLN A 268 -6.98 -30.63 11.13
N GLU A 269 -7.20 -29.87 12.20
CA GLU A 269 -8.50 -29.81 12.90
C GLU A 269 -9.65 -29.36 11.99
N LYS A 270 -9.36 -28.54 10.98
CA LYS A 270 -10.36 -27.95 10.06
C LYS A 270 -10.08 -28.20 8.59
N ALA A 271 -8.83 -28.51 8.26
CA ALA A 271 -8.30 -28.59 6.90
C ALA A 271 -7.13 -29.58 6.82
N ARG A 272 -7.37 -30.74 6.19
CA ARG A 272 -6.40 -31.83 6.03
C ARG A 272 -5.32 -31.47 5.02
N VAL A 273 -4.07 -31.71 5.37
CA VAL A 273 -2.95 -31.67 4.43
C VAL A 273 -2.93 -32.98 3.66
N LEU A 274 -3.01 -32.92 2.33
CA LEU A 274 -2.96 -34.10 1.46
C LEU A 274 -1.53 -34.40 1.00
N LEU A 275 -0.74 -33.36 0.78
CA LEU A 275 0.64 -33.46 0.31
C LEU A 275 1.43 -32.25 0.81
N SER A 276 2.66 -32.50 1.22
CA SER A 276 3.65 -31.47 1.57
C SER A 276 5.01 -31.97 1.15
N VAL A 277 5.62 -31.36 0.13
CA VAL A 277 6.82 -31.89 -0.52
C VAL A 277 7.78 -30.78 -0.95
N GLY A 278 9.07 -30.99 -0.72
CA GLY A 278 10.11 -30.05 -1.16
C GLY A 278 10.25 -30.05 -2.69
N VAL A 279 10.57 -28.90 -3.26
CA VAL A 279 10.81 -28.70 -4.69
C VAL A 279 12.23 -28.19 -4.87
N ASN A 280 12.98 -28.86 -5.75
CA ASN A 280 14.38 -28.54 -6.01
C ASN A 280 14.55 -27.07 -6.45
N GLY A 281 15.51 -26.37 -5.84
CA GLY A 281 15.75 -24.96 -6.10
C GLY A 281 16.15 -24.63 -7.55
N LYS A 282 16.63 -25.61 -8.34
CA LYS A 282 16.94 -25.44 -9.77
C LYS A 282 15.77 -24.93 -10.59
N VAL A 283 14.53 -25.21 -10.17
CA VAL A 283 13.30 -24.74 -10.82
C VAL A 283 13.23 -23.20 -10.88
N TYR A 284 13.82 -22.51 -9.91
CA TYR A 284 13.84 -21.04 -9.87
C TYR A 284 15.10 -20.41 -10.50
N SER A 285 16.01 -21.21 -11.08
CA SER A 285 17.29 -20.72 -11.60
C SER A 285 17.14 -19.57 -12.61
N LYS A 286 16.16 -19.65 -13.52
CA LYS A 286 15.81 -18.58 -14.48
C LYS A 286 15.29 -17.31 -13.81
N HIS A 287 14.71 -17.43 -12.62
CA HIS A 287 14.23 -16.31 -11.81
C HIS A 287 15.33 -15.78 -10.86
N GLY A 288 16.58 -16.25 -11.02
CA GLY A 288 17.74 -15.68 -10.34
C GLY A 288 17.95 -16.19 -8.91
N THR A 289 17.31 -17.28 -8.51
CA THR A 289 17.49 -17.91 -7.20
C THR A 289 17.57 -19.43 -7.31
N THR A 290 18.27 -20.07 -6.37
CA THR A 290 18.32 -21.53 -6.22
C THR A 290 17.74 -21.96 -4.87
N MET A 291 16.93 -21.09 -4.26
CA MET A 291 16.24 -21.43 -3.02
C MET A 291 15.27 -22.58 -3.27
N GLU A 292 15.38 -23.61 -2.45
CA GLU A 292 14.41 -24.69 -2.40
C GLU A 292 13.07 -24.16 -1.88
N THR A 293 12.00 -24.64 -2.51
CA THR A 293 10.63 -24.28 -2.12
C THR A 293 9.88 -25.54 -1.71
N ARG A 294 8.62 -25.40 -1.30
CA ARG A 294 7.74 -26.51 -0.96
C ARG A 294 6.35 -26.24 -1.49
N ILE A 295 5.71 -27.28 -2.00
CA ILE A 295 4.28 -27.27 -2.29
C ILE A 295 3.54 -27.98 -1.16
N THR A 296 2.48 -27.34 -0.69
CA THR A 296 1.52 -27.93 0.24
C THR A 296 0.11 -27.87 -0.35
N VAL A 297 -0.57 -29.01 -0.37
CA VAL A 297 -1.96 -29.17 -0.81
C VAL A 297 -2.83 -29.44 0.39
N ILE A 298 -3.86 -28.63 0.58
CA ILE A 298 -4.73 -28.66 1.77
C ILE A 298 -6.20 -28.68 1.31
N ASP A 299 -6.98 -29.65 1.77
CA ASP A 299 -8.44 -29.64 1.62
C ASP A 299 -9.07 -29.09 2.89
N LYS A 300 -10.05 -28.19 2.76
CA LYS A 300 -10.80 -27.62 3.89
C LYS A 300 -11.87 -28.60 4.39
N VAL A 301 -11.37 -29.74 4.87
CA VAL A 301 -12.09 -30.82 5.53
C VAL A 301 -11.20 -31.30 6.68
N PRO A 302 -11.72 -31.48 7.91
CA PRO A 302 -10.95 -32.02 9.02
C PRO A 302 -10.25 -33.33 8.65
N ALA A 303 -9.05 -33.55 9.18
CA ALA A 303 -8.34 -34.81 9.02
C ALA A 303 -8.79 -35.83 10.07
N ASP A 304 -8.67 -37.12 9.75
CA ASP A 304 -9.06 -38.19 10.66
C ASP A 304 -8.13 -38.27 11.89
N ASN A 305 -6.85 -37.96 11.70
CA ASN A 305 -5.86 -37.85 12.77
C ASN A 305 -5.01 -36.59 12.61
N HIS A 306 -5.25 -35.58 13.44
CA HIS A 306 -4.61 -34.27 13.33
C HIS A 306 -3.08 -34.28 13.50
N ARG A 307 -2.53 -35.35 14.11
CA ARG A 307 -1.08 -35.51 14.28
C ARG A 307 -0.44 -36.28 13.12
N GLN A 308 -1.17 -36.90 12.21
CA GLN A 308 -0.56 -37.60 11.08
C GLN A 308 -0.57 -36.68 9.85
N ILE A 309 0.57 -36.04 9.58
CA ILE A 309 0.68 -35.05 8.50
C ILE A 309 1.58 -35.59 7.40
N PRO A 310 1.05 -35.81 6.17
CA PRO A 310 1.88 -36.20 5.03
C PRO A 310 2.97 -35.18 4.79
N CYS A 311 4.23 -35.60 4.81
CA CYS A 311 5.37 -34.75 4.54
C CYS A 311 6.52 -35.56 3.95
N ILE A 312 6.97 -35.16 2.76
CA ILE A 312 8.16 -35.70 2.11
C ILE A 312 9.32 -34.76 2.45
N PRO A 313 10.37 -35.23 3.16
CA PRO A 313 11.48 -34.40 3.58
C PRO A 313 12.41 -34.02 2.42
N GLU A 314 12.55 -34.89 1.42
CA GLU A 314 13.38 -34.66 0.25
C GLU A 314 12.80 -33.57 -0.67
N THR A 315 13.68 -32.98 -1.48
CA THR A 315 13.27 -32.11 -2.59
C THR A 315 13.23 -32.90 -3.88
N LEU A 316 12.14 -32.78 -4.63
CA LEU A 316 11.92 -33.47 -5.89
C LEU A 316 12.13 -32.54 -7.09
N ASP A 317 12.42 -33.14 -8.23
CA ASP A 317 12.31 -32.44 -9.51
C ASP A 317 10.86 -32.34 -10.02
N LEU A 318 10.65 -31.64 -11.14
CA LEU A 318 9.31 -31.40 -11.66
C LEU A 318 8.62 -32.67 -12.16
N PRO A 319 9.29 -33.60 -12.88
CA PRO A 319 8.72 -34.90 -13.23
C PRO A 319 8.29 -35.75 -12.04
N GLU A 320 9.13 -35.88 -11.01
CA GLU A 320 8.81 -36.63 -9.79
C GLU A 320 7.62 -36.01 -9.05
N LEU A 321 7.59 -34.68 -8.95
CA LEU A 321 6.49 -33.93 -8.36
C LEU A 321 5.18 -34.12 -9.17
N LEU A 322 5.25 -34.15 -10.50
CA LEU A 322 4.09 -34.44 -11.35
C LEU A 322 3.53 -35.82 -11.03
N THR A 323 4.36 -36.85 -10.93
CA THR A 323 3.93 -38.20 -10.56
C THR A 323 3.19 -38.19 -9.22
N LEU A 324 3.67 -37.49 -8.19
CA LEU A 324 2.96 -37.39 -6.92
C LEU A 324 1.62 -36.66 -7.04
N ILE A 325 1.57 -35.58 -7.82
CA ILE A 325 0.35 -34.80 -8.03
C ILE A 325 -0.72 -35.62 -8.76
N GLU A 326 -0.34 -36.52 -9.67
CA GLU A 326 -1.27 -37.42 -10.36
C GLU A 326 -1.91 -38.45 -9.44
N HIS A 327 -1.28 -38.78 -8.31
CA HIS A 327 -1.82 -39.67 -7.29
C HIS A 327 -2.66 -38.96 -6.22
N LEU A 328 -2.78 -37.63 -6.28
CA LEU A 328 -3.64 -36.90 -5.34
C LEU A 328 -5.11 -37.30 -5.53
N PRO A 329 -5.88 -37.43 -4.44
CA PRO A 329 -7.30 -37.71 -4.54
C PRO A 329 -8.04 -36.54 -5.20
N GLN A 330 -9.17 -36.87 -5.82
CA GLN A 330 -10.14 -35.87 -6.27
C GLN A 330 -10.54 -34.94 -5.13
N ARG A 331 -10.99 -33.73 -5.48
CA ARG A 331 -11.44 -32.75 -4.50
C ARG A 331 -12.69 -33.21 -3.77
N SER A 332 -12.75 -32.87 -2.49
CA SER A 332 -13.97 -33.01 -1.70
C SER A 332 -15.11 -32.17 -2.32
N PRO A 333 -16.37 -32.61 -2.20
CA PRO A 333 -17.50 -31.81 -2.65
C PRO A 333 -17.57 -30.52 -1.83
N TRP A 334 -17.56 -29.39 -2.51
CA TRP A 334 -17.69 -28.07 -1.88
C TRP A 334 -19.10 -27.54 -2.09
N LYS A 335 -19.67 -26.90 -1.06
CA LYS A 335 -21.00 -26.29 -1.15
C LYS A 335 -20.85 -24.85 -1.62
N ARG A 336 -21.40 -24.52 -2.78
CA ARG A 336 -21.56 -23.13 -3.20
C ARG A 336 -22.54 -22.47 -2.24
N SER A 337 -22.12 -21.44 -1.50
CA SER A 337 -23.04 -20.63 -0.71
C SER A 337 -24.04 -19.99 -1.67
N GLU A 338 -25.26 -20.54 -1.74
CA GLU A 338 -26.31 -19.98 -2.58
C GLU A 338 -26.60 -18.56 -2.09
N LYS A 339 -26.56 -17.60 -3.02
CA LYS A 339 -27.06 -16.25 -2.74
C LYS A 339 -28.55 -16.38 -2.46
N VAL A 340 -28.93 -16.44 -1.18
CA VAL A 340 -30.30 -16.09 -0.78
C VAL A 340 -30.49 -14.64 -1.20
N LYS A 341 -31.16 -14.43 -2.34
CA LYS A 341 -31.78 -13.15 -2.65
C LYS A 341 -32.82 -12.94 -1.56
N ALA A 342 -32.44 -12.26 -0.48
CA ALA A 342 -33.42 -11.73 0.45
C ALA A 342 -34.21 -10.66 -0.30
N THR A 343 -35.35 -11.03 -0.85
CA THR A 343 -36.42 -10.12 -1.22
C THR A 343 -36.89 -9.47 0.06
N ALA A 344 -36.28 -8.34 0.42
CA ALA A 344 -36.79 -7.50 1.50
C ALA A 344 -38.16 -6.97 1.06
N LYS A 345 -39.23 -7.60 1.54
CA LYS A 345 -40.56 -7.00 1.52
C LYS A 345 -40.50 -5.76 2.41
N ALA A 346 -40.57 -4.59 1.80
CA ALA A 346 -40.68 -3.33 2.51
C ALA A 346 -41.99 -3.33 3.31
N LYS A 347 -41.91 -3.55 4.63
CA LYS A 347 -42.95 -3.09 5.54
C LYS A 347 -42.68 -1.61 5.80
N VAL A 348 -43.54 -0.77 5.23
CA VAL A 348 -43.62 0.65 5.56
C VAL A 348 -44.00 0.75 7.04
N VAL A 349 -43.05 1.09 7.89
CA VAL A 349 -43.30 1.57 9.24
C VAL A 349 -43.27 3.10 9.15
N GLN A 350 -44.43 3.75 9.31
CA GLN A 350 -44.49 5.19 9.51
C GLN A 350 -43.83 5.54 10.84
N LEU A 351 -42.74 6.32 10.80
CA LEU A 351 -42.16 6.89 12.00
C LEU A 351 -43.02 8.06 12.51
N PRO A 352 -43.19 8.21 13.84
CA PRO A 352 -43.82 9.39 14.42
C PRO A 352 -43.00 10.65 14.16
N LYS A 353 -43.68 11.81 14.12
CA LYS A 353 -43.07 13.13 14.00
C LYS A 353 -41.99 13.32 15.07
N ARG A 354 -40.81 13.74 14.60
CA ARG A 354 -39.60 13.97 15.38
C ARG A 354 -39.82 15.15 16.32
N THR A 355 -40.05 14.89 17.60
CA THR A 355 -39.91 15.87 18.66
C THR A 355 -38.42 16.20 18.80
N THR A 356 -38.10 17.49 18.84
CA THR A 356 -36.75 18.01 19.07
C THR A 356 -36.23 17.55 20.43
N VAL A 357 -35.26 16.63 20.41
CA VAL A 357 -34.48 16.24 21.59
C VAL A 357 -33.26 17.17 21.63
N ALA A 358 -33.05 17.82 22.77
CA ALA A 358 -31.87 18.64 23.05
C ALA A 358 -30.58 17.82 22.87
N GLN A 359 -29.55 18.45 22.31
CA GLN A 359 -28.23 17.86 22.09
C GLN A 359 -27.58 17.47 23.43
N PRO A 360 -26.97 16.27 23.55
CA PRO A 360 -26.04 16.02 24.64
C PRO A 360 -24.71 16.71 24.30
N GLU A 361 -24.29 17.64 25.17
CA GLU A 361 -22.92 18.11 25.19
C GLU A 361 -22.00 16.95 25.63
N THR A 362 -21.19 16.44 24.71
CA THR A 362 -20.10 15.51 25.02
C THR A 362 -18.90 16.32 25.53
N VAL A 363 -18.74 16.37 26.85
CA VAL A 363 -17.50 16.77 27.51
C VAL A 363 -16.49 15.62 27.33
N SER A 364 -15.43 15.85 26.55
CA SER A 364 -14.29 14.94 26.44
C SER A 364 -13.26 15.34 27.51
N SER A 365 -12.90 14.43 28.41
CA SER A 365 -11.92 14.70 29.47
C SER A 365 -10.59 14.05 29.14
N LEU A 366 -9.76 14.76 28.37
CA LEU A 366 -8.30 14.61 28.51
C LEU A 366 -7.92 14.87 29.97
N PRO A 367 -6.82 14.29 30.48
CA PRO A 367 -6.43 14.49 31.87
C PRO A 367 -6.30 15.98 32.22
N ASP A 368 -6.84 16.40 33.37
CA ASP A 368 -6.82 17.81 33.83
C ASP A 368 -5.41 18.35 34.13
N ASP A 369 -4.40 17.46 34.18
CA ASP A 369 -3.01 17.79 34.49
C ASP A 369 -2.19 18.16 33.22
N VAL A 370 -2.68 19.15 32.48
CA VAL A 370 -1.95 19.75 31.36
C VAL A 370 -0.86 20.66 31.91
N VAL A 371 0.39 20.37 31.54
CA VAL A 371 1.56 21.14 31.96
C VAL A 371 2.27 21.73 30.74
N VAL A 372 3.00 22.83 30.95
CA VAL A 372 3.95 23.35 29.96
C VAL A 372 5.18 22.45 29.99
N LEU A 373 5.56 21.89 28.83
CA LEU A 373 6.73 21.03 28.71
C LEU A 373 8.01 21.85 28.89
N GLU A 374 8.73 21.58 29.98
CA GLU A 374 10.02 22.17 30.28
C GLU A 374 11.17 21.33 29.69
N TYR A 375 12.18 22.00 29.12
CA TYR A 375 13.38 21.38 28.57
C TYR A 375 14.58 22.32 28.70
N GLU A 376 15.78 21.73 28.71
CA GLU A 376 17.05 22.46 28.66
C GLU A 376 17.52 22.58 27.21
N VAL A 377 17.90 23.79 26.80
CA VAL A 377 18.58 23.99 25.51
C VAL A 377 20.05 23.65 25.69
N VAL A 378 20.53 22.72 24.87
CA VAL A 378 21.93 22.29 24.85
C VAL A 378 22.67 23.11 23.78
N GLU A 379 23.80 23.69 24.17
CA GLU A 379 24.72 24.30 23.20
C GLU A 379 25.35 23.20 22.35
N TRP A 380 25.22 23.35 21.03
CA TRP A 380 25.77 22.39 20.11
C TRP A 380 27.27 22.63 19.93
N SER A 381 28.06 21.60 20.19
CA SER A 381 29.49 21.57 19.90
C SER A 381 29.78 20.44 18.91
N ALA A 382 30.46 20.75 17.80
CA ALA A 382 30.98 19.76 16.86
C ALA A 382 32.13 18.97 17.50
N THR A 383 31.84 18.10 18.46
CA THR A 383 32.89 17.46 19.28
C THR A 383 33.58 16.29 18.61
N GLU A 384 33.03 15.73 17.53
CA GLU A 384 33.68 14.66 16.76
C GLU A 384 33.40 14.94 15.28
N GLY A 385 34.46 15.10 14.47
CA GLY A 385 34.34 15.30 13.03
C GLY A 385 33.61 14.14 12.34
N LEU A 386 33.47 14.23 11.01
CA LEU A 386 32.76 13.23 10.20
C LEU A 386 33.32 11.82 10.47
N LYS A 387 32.54 10.98 11.16
CA LYS A 387 32.91 9.60 11.48
C LYS A 387 32.93 8.77 10.19
N ASP A 388 33.76 7.73 10.14
CA ASP A 388 33.87 6.82 8.98
C ASP A 388 32.67 5.83 8.90
N THR A 389 31.46 6.34 9.17
CA THR A 389 30.19 5.62 9.20
C THR A 389 29.16 6.38 8.38
N LEU A 390 28.44 5.67 7.49
CA LEU A 390 27.42 6.28 6.61
C LEU A 390 26.21 6.84 7.37
N TYR A 391 25.89 6.28 8.54
CA TYR A 391 24.74 6.65 9.37
C TYR A 391 25.12 6.73 10.84
N GLU A 392 24.52 7.69 11.54
CA GLU A 392 24.63 7.88 12.99
C GLU A 392 23.27 7.69 13.65
N THR A 393 23.27 7.30 14.93
CA THR A 393 22.01 7.17 15.69
C THR A 393 21.48 8.57 16.00
N TYR A 394 20.25 8.85 15.57
CA TYR A 394 19.61 10.13 15.79
C TYR A 394 19.15 10.27 17.24
N ARG A 395 19.48 11.41 17.83
CA ARG A 395 18.98 11.90 19.13
C ARG A 395 18.78 13.40 19.05
N PRO A 396 17.80 13.98 19.76
CA PRO A 396 17.67 15.43 19.87
C PRO A 396 18.99 16.08 20.29
N GLN A 397 19.52 16.96 19.45
CA GLN A 397 20.86 17.54 19.66
C GLN A 397 20.84 18.87 20.41
N ARG A 398 19.72 19.61 20.32
CA ARG A 398 19.56 20.95 20.93
C ARG A 398 18.70 20.96 22.18
N ILE A 399 18.02 19.86 22.48
CA ILE A 399 16.97 19.81 23.50
C ILE A 399 17.24 18.62 24.41
N ARG A 400 17.22 18.85 25.73
CA ARG A 400 17.21 17.79 26.73
C ARG A 400 15.93 17.89 27.57
N ILE A 401 15.06 16.90 27.43
CA ILE A 401 13.78 16.85 28.15
C ILE A 401 13.94 15.92 29.34
N LYS A 402 13.67 16.43 30.55
CA LYS A 402 13.76 15.64 31.77
C LYS A 402 12.75 14.49 31.72
N ASN A 403 13.20 13.28 32.05
CA ASN A 403 12.40 12.04 32.06
C ASN A 403 11.82 11.59 30.70
N ALA A 404 12.18 12.21 29.58
CA ALA A 404 11.76 11.71 28.28
C ALA A 404 12.40 10.36 27.99
N LEU A 405 11.61 9.43 27.44
CA LEU A 405 12.10 8.12 27.04
C LEU A 405 12.66 8.15 25.62
N PRO A 406 13.72 7.37 25.33
CA PRO A 406 14.27 7.27 23.99
C PRO A 406 13.23 6.68 23.03
N HIS A 407 13.36 7.01 21.74
CA HIS A 407 12.51 6.44 20.71
C HIS A 407 12.64 4.89 20.68
N PRO A 408 11.52 4.12 20.62
CA PRO A 408 11.54 2.66 20.73
C PRO A 408 12.23 1.97 19.55
N SER A 409 12.20 2.59 18.37
CA SER A 409 13.03 2.20 17.21
C SER A 409 14.32 3.01 17.20
N LEU A 410 15.42 2.38 16.77
CA LEU A 410 16.69 3.07 16.53
C LEU A 410 16.54 4.00 15.34
N LEU A 411 16.39 5.30 15.60
CA LEU A 411 16.39 6.32 14.57
C LEU A 411 17.81 6.58 14.11
N CYS A 412 18.00 6.81 12.81
CA CYS A 412 19.29 7.15 12.26
C CYS A 412 19.20 8.35 11.31
N GLU A 413 20.29 9.10 11.25
CA GLU A 413 20.51 10.18 10.29
C GLU A 413 21.82 9.96 9.55
N SER A 414 22.03 10.62 8.42
CA SER A 414 23.32 10.54 7.74
C SER A 414 24.38 11.27 8.57
N ALA A 415 25.63 10.82 8.53
CA ALA A 415 26.72 11.49 9.24
C ALA A 415 26.88 12.97 8.84
N ALA A 416 26.49 13.33 7.61
CA ALA A 416 26.47 14.72 7.15
C ALA A 416 25.36 15.56 7.83
N LEU A 417 24.16 15.00 8.06
CA LEU A 417 23.08 15.68 8.77
C LEU A 417 23.38 15.82 10.27
N ALA A 418 24.05 14.82 10.86
CA ALA A 418 24.47 14.86 12.26
C ALA A 418 25.41 16.04 12.59
N LEU A 419 26.10 16.59 11.59
CA LEU A 419 27.00 17.74 11.72
C LEU A 419 26.29 19.10 11.68
N VAL A 420 24.96 19.13 11.54
CA VAL A 420 24.19 20.37 11.50
C VAL A 420 23.09 20.30 12.55
N SER A 421 23.20 21.14 13.59
CA SER A 421 22.15 21.22 14.59
C SER A 421 20.99 22.09 14.14
N PRO A 422 19.73 21.75 14.47
CA PRO A 422 18.61 22.68 14.32
C PRO A 422 18.81 23.96 15.17
N PRO A 423 18.06 25.05 14.91
CA PRO A 423 18.13 26.25 15.74
C PRO A 423 17.64 25.97 17.16
N ALA A 424 18.13 26.71 18.17
CA ALA A 424 17.62 26.60 19.53
C ALA A 424 16.13 26.99 19.59
N PRO A 425 15.22 26.11 20.04
CA PRO A 425 13.82 26.45 20.15
C PRO A 425 13.55 27.25 21.43
N THR A 426 12.47 28.03 21.40
CA THR A 426 11.96 28.80 22.55
C THR A 426 10.53 28.41 22.92
N TYR A 427 9.78 27.82 21.98
CA TYR A 427 8.43 27.35 22.18
C TYR A 427 8.37 26.19 23.17
N LYS A 428 7.34 26.19 24.03
CA LYS A 428 7.06 25.11 24.98
C LYS A 428 5.62 24.61 24.78
N PRO A 429 5.42 23.34 24.36
CA PRO A 429 4.07 22.80 24.16
C PRO A 429 3.35 22.55 25.48
N HIS A 430 2.02 22.57 25.43
CA HIS A 430 1.13 22.23 26.55
C HIS A 430 0.66 20.79 26.36
N LEU A 431 1.14 19.88 27.21
CA LEU A 431 0.85 18.46 27.10
C LEU A 431 0.48 17.89 28.48
N PRO A 432 -0.41 16.88 28.55
CA PRO A 432 -0.62 16.13 29.78
C PRO A 432 0.68 15.54 30.32
N SER A 433 0.90 15.63 31.63
CA SER A 433 2.17 15.22 32.27
C SER A 433 2.55 13.76 31.99
N ASN A 434 1.55 12.88 31.86
CA ASN A 434 1.72 11.46 31.57
C ASN A 434 2.33 11.17 30.18
N ILE A 435 2.22 12.10 29.23
CA ILE A 435 2.83 11.96 27.90
C ILE A 435 4.33 11.74 28.01
N ILE A 436 4.97 12.46 28.94
CA ILE A 436 6.41 12.40 29.20
C ILE A 436 6.71 11.25 30.16
N THR A 437 6.04 11.20 31.32
CA THR A 437 6.39 10.25 32.39
C THR A 437 6.15 8.79 32.02
N GLN A 438 5.20 8.51 31.12
CA GLN A 438 4.94 7.17 30.59
C GLN A 438 5.58 6.95 29.20
N GLY A 439 6.25 7.96 28.64
CA GLY A 439 6.86 7.91 27.31
C GLY A 439 5.89 7.60 26.18
N LEU A 440 4.67 8.16 26.23
CA LEU A 440 3.68 8.02 25.16
C LEU A 440 4.14 8.73 23.87
N LEU A 441 4.93 9.79 24.04
CA LEU A 441 5.80 10.37 23.02
C LEU A 441 7.26 10.19 23.45
N SER A 442 8.09 9.74 22.52
CA SER A 442 9.54 9.67 22.72
C SER A 442 10.21 11.04 22.57
N GLU A 443 11.46 11.16 23.02
CA GLU A 443 12.27 12.38 22.92
C GLU A 443 12.29 13.00 21.51
N ALA A 444 12.43 12.19 20.45
CA ALA A 444 12.46 12.66 19.06
C ALA A 444 11.08 13.14 18.57
N GLN A 445 10.01 12.50 19.07
CA GLN A 445 8.64 12.91 18.74
C GLN A 445 8.25 14.18 19.50
N LEU A 446 8.73 14.35 20.75
CA LEU A 446 8.57 15.58 21.50
C LEU A 446 9.34 16.75 20.85
N GLU A 447 10.55 16.52 20.36
CA GLU A 447 11.31 17.50 19.58
C GLU A 447 10.53 17.98 18.35
N SER A 448 9.85 17.06 17.66
CA SER A 448 8.96 17.39 16.54
C SER A 448 7.81 18.32 16.95
N VAL A 449 7.15 18.05 18.08
CA VAL A 449 6.06 18.90 18.60
C VAL A 449 6.59 20.29 18.99
N ILE A 450 7.78 20.37 19.60
CA ILE A 450 8.42 21.63 19.96
C ILE A 450 8.72 22.48 18.73
N TYR A 451 9.37 21.92 17.71
CA TYR A 451 9.72 22.66 16.51
C TYR A 451 8.52 23.01 15.63
N ALA A 452 7.49 22.15 15.59
CA ALA A 452 6.23 22.48 14.94
C ALA A 452 5.59 23.70 15.60
N GLY A 453 5.48 23.70 16.93
CA GLY A 453 4.94 24.84 17.68
C GLY A 453 5.79 26.11 17.55
N GLN A 454 7.12 26.00 17.50
CA GLN A 454 8.02 27.11 17.21
C GLN A 454 7.70 27.74 15.84
N ALA A 455 7.54 26.93 14.80
CA ALA A 455 7.15 27.43 13.48
C ALA A 455 5.77 28.10 13.53
N HIS A 456 4.81 27.47 14.21
CA HIS A 456 3.44 27.96 14.34
C HIS A 456 3.31 29.28 15.10
N CYS A 457 4.32 29.71 15.86
CA CYS A 457 4.35 31.02 16.52
C CYS A 457 4.62 32.19 15.56
N GLU A 458 5.09 31.90 14.35
CA GLU A 458 5.53 32.91 13.39
C GLU A 458 4.65 32.94 12.14
N PHE A 459 4.74 34.05 11.41
CA PHE A 459 4.08 34.25 10.13
C PHE A 459 5.13 34.33 9.02
N LEU A 460 4.75 33.93 7.81
CA LEU A 460 5.52 34.21 6.60
C LEU A 460 5.65 35.72 6.40
N PHE A 461 6.76 36.14 5.81
CA PHE A 461 7.04 37.55 5.57
C PHE A 461 6.09 38.13 4.51
N GLY A 462 5.47 39.27 4.82
CA GLY A 462 4.57 39.99 3.91
C GLY A 462 3.11 39.94 4.34
N SER A 463 2.26 40.56 3.52
CA SER A 463 0.79 40.57 3.65
C SER A 463 0.21 40.22 2.29
N TYR A 464 -0.92 39.52 2.25
CA TYR A 464 -1.48 38.95 1.02
C TYR A 464 -2.98 39.16 0.90
N ILE A 465 -3.50 39.30 -0.32
CA ILE A 465 -4.92 39.20 -0.61
C ILE A 465 -5.17 37.82 -1.21
N VAL A 466 -6.20 37.13 -0.71
CA VAL A 466 -6.68 35.86 -1.25
C VAL A 466 -8.06 36.11 -1.85
N ASP A 467 -8.26 35.68 -3.09
CA ASP A 467 -9.57 35.79 -3.75
C ASP A 467 -10.62 34.81 -3.20
N ASP A 468 -11.88 35.04 -3.56
CA ASP A 468 -13.01 34.20 -3.11
C ASP A 468 -12.95 32.75 -3.60
N SER A 469 -12.15 32.46 -4.63
CA SER A 469 -11.89 31.09 -5.11
C SER A 469 -10.74 30.38 -4.40
N TRP A 470 -9.96 31.10 -3.60
CA TRP A 470 -8.73 30.66 -2.94
C TRP A 470 -7.62 30.21 -3.90
N ASP A 471 -7.71 30.64 -5.16
CA ASP A 471 -6.82 30.25 -6.24
C ASP A 471 -5.68 31.25 -6.42
N ASN A 472 -6.00 32.54 -6.24
CA ASN A 472 -5.06 33.62 -6.47
C ASN A 472 -4.68 34.26 -5.14
N VAL A 473 -3.37 34.35 -4.91
CA VAL A 473 -2.76 35.04 -3.77
C VAL A 473 -1.87 36.14 -4.32
N THR A 474 -2.20 37.39 -4.03
CA THR A 474 -1.42 38.57 -4.44
C THR A 474 -0.81 39.25 -3.23
N ILE A 475 0.28 39.98 -3.43
CA ILE A 475 0.90 40.76 -2.35
C ILE A 475 0.01 41.96 -2.06
N ALA A 476 -0.33 42.17 -0.79
CA ALA A 476 -1.10 43.30 -0.30
C ALA A 476 -0.18 44.41 0.19
N ALA A 477 -0.57 45.66 -0.01
CA ALA A 477 0.07 46.78 0.70
C ALA A 477 -0.25 46.68 2.21
N ASN A 478 0.65 47.17 3.07
CA ASN A 478 0.56 47.01 4.54
C ASN A 478 -0.69 47.64 5.22
N SER A 479 -1.63 48.22 4.45
CA SER A 479 -2.81 48.93 4.92
C SER A 479 -4.11 48.56 4.17
N GLU A 480 -4.14 47.46 3.42
CA GLU A 480 -5.37 47.01 2.73
C GLU A 480 -6.30 46.23 3.67
N GLU A 481 -7.60 46.54 3.62
CA GLU A 481 -8.62 46.08 4.59
C GLU A 481 -8.87 44.56 4.60
N ASN A 482 -8.46 43.85 3.54
CA ASN A 482 -8.61 42.39 3.41
C ASN A 482 -7.28 41.63 3.38
N ALA A 483 -6.20 42.25 3.85
CA ALA A 483 -4.88 41.64 3.87
C ALA A 483 -4.79 40.54 4.95
N VAL A 484 -4.31 39.36 4.58
CA VAL A 484 -4.03 38.24 5.48
C VAL A 484 -2.53 37.96 5.60
N LYS A 485 -2.13 37.35 6.70
CA LYS A 485 -0.80 36.78 6.89
C LYS A 485 -0.90 35.28 7.01
N PHE A 486 -0.02 34.55 6.33
CA PHE A 486 0.06 33.11 6.42
C PHE A 486 0.93 32.68 7.59
N ARG A 487 0.41 31.83 8.45
CA ARG A 487 1.19 31.21 9.52
C ARG A 487 2.24 30.27 8.91
N ARG A 488 3.45 30.22 9.47
CA ARG A 488 4.47 29.28 8.97
C ARG A 488 4.02 27.85 9.24
N GLY A 489 4.13 26.99 8.24
CA GLY A 489 3.95 25.54 8.41
C GLY A 489 5.23 24.86 8.85
N TRP A 490 5.10 23.64 9.36
CA TRP A 490 6.23 22.78 9.68
C TRP A 490 6.23 21.52 8.80
N PHE A 491 7.39 21.17 8.26
CA PHE A 491 7.54 20.03 7.35
C PHE A 491 8.39 18.94 7.99
N LEU A 492 7.81 17.76 8.16
CA LEU A 492 8.49 16.59 8.67
C LEU A 492 9.05 15.74 7.54
N GLY A 493 10.37 15.78 7.37
CA GLY A 493 11.10 15.04 6.33
C GLY A 493 11.66 13.68 6.76
N ASP A 494 11.14 13.09 7.84
CA ASP A 494 11.69 11.86 8.42
C ASP A 494 11.29 10.58 7.64
N GLY A 495 12.09 9.53 7.83
CA GLY A 495 11.88 8.21 7.22
C GLY A 495 10.74 7.42 7.85
N THR A 496 10.54 6.18 7.41
CA THR A 496 9.61 5.25 8.07
C THR A 496 10.13 4.88 9.47
N GLY A 497 9.22 4.60 10.41
CA GLY A 497 9.60 4.16 11.76
C GLY A 497 9.74 5.25 12.82
N ALA A 498 9.72 6.55 12.47
CA ALA A 498 9.73 7.66 13.43
C ALA A 498 8.37 7.92 14.13
N GLY A 499 7.29 7.33 13.60
CA GLY A 499 5.95 7.47 14.16
C GLY A 499 5.24 8.77 13.77
N LYS A 500 5.27 9.15 12.48
CA LYS A 500 4.58 10.33 11.92
C LYS A 500 3.15 10.55 12.40
N GLY A 501 2.32 9.49 12.40
CA GLY A 501 0.95 9.57 12.91
C GLY A 501 0.90 10.01 14.38
N ARG A 502 1.84 9.52 15.21
CA ARG A 502 1.99 9.92 16.60
C ARG A 502 2.49 11.36 16.76
N GLN A 503 3.41 11.82 15.92
CA GLN A 503 3.86 13.23 15.88
C GLN A 503 2.70 14.16 15.49
N CYS A 504 1.94 13.83 14.44
CA CYS A 504 0.73 14.57 14.05
C CYS A 504 -0.29 14.65 15.20
N ALA A 505 -0.57 13.52 15.85
CA ALA A 505 -1.45 13.48 17.01
C ALA A 505 -0.91 14.33 18.17
N GLY A 506 0.40 14.35 18.40
CA GLY A 506 1.05 15.20 19.41
C GLY A 506 0.92 16.69 19.13
N ILE A 507 1.08 17.12 17.87
CA ILE A 507 0.88 18.52 17.45
C ILE A 507 -0.60 18.92 17.62
N ILE A 508 -1.52 18.04 17.25
CA ILE A 508 -2.95 18.25 17.47
C ILE A 508 -3.24 18.35 18.97
N LEU A 509 -2.65 17.48 19.79
CA LEU A 509 -2.85 17.46 21.24
C LEU A 509 -2.36 18.75 21.92
N ASP A 510 -1.20 19.27 21.52
CA ASP A 510 -0.69 20.56 22.01
C ASP A 510 -1.68 21.71 21.73
N ASN A 511 -2.19 21.76 20.49
CA ASN A 511 -3.21 22.73 20.11
C ASN A 511 -4.52 22.54 20.88
N TRP A 512 -4.92 21.27 21.03
CA TRP A 512 -6.11 20.89 21.76
C TRP A 512 -6.00 21.39 23.20
N CYS A 513 -4.91 21.09 23.91
CA CYS A 513 -4.63 21.53 25.28
C CYS A 513 -4.64 23.04 25.47
N GLN A 514 -4.31 23.82 24.42
CA GLN A 514 -4.40 25.28 24.42
C GLN A 514 -5.78 25.83 24.02
N GLY A 515 -6.82 24.99 24.03
CA GLY A 515 -8.20 25.36 23.75
C GLY A 515 -8.60 25.34 22.28
N ARG A 516 -7.67 25.03 21.36
CA ARG A 516 -7.97 24.90 19.92
C ARG A 516 -8.50 23.50 19.62
N ARG A 517 -9.81 23.30 19.88
CA ARG A 517 -10.50 21.99 19.81
C ARG A 517 -10.99 21.57 18.41
N LYS A 518 -10.61 22.28 17.35
CA LYS A 518 -10.88 21.87 15.97
C LYS A 518 -9.56 21.59 15.26
N ALA A 519 -9.44 20.42 14.64
CA ALA A 519 -8.31 20.07 13.79
C ALA A 519 -8.77 19.38 12.51
N ILE A 520 -7.92 19.37 11.49
CA ILE A 520 -8.17 18.71 10.20
C ILE A 520 -7.02 17.73 9.95
N TRP A 521 -7.33 16.46 9.73
CA TRP A 521 -6.37 15.42 9.40
C TRP A 521 -6.66 14.91 7.99
N ILE A 522 -5.75 15.19 7.06
CA ILE A 522 -5.87 14.76 5.67
C ILE A 522 -4.85 13.66 5.44
N SER A 523 -5.30 12.51 4.95
CA SER A 523 -4.41 11.39 4.66
C SER A 523 -4.67 10.79 3.27
N LYS A 524 -3.87 9.81 2.87
CA LYS A 524 -3.92 9.20 1.53
C LYS A 524 -5.13 8.31 1.30
N SER A 525 -5.61 7.63 2.34
CA SER A 525 -6.64 6.58 2.25
C SER A 525 -7.62 6.65 3.42
N SER A 526 -8.88 6.30 3.18
CA SER A 526 -9.91 6.27 4.22
C SER A 526 -9.63 5.19 5.28
N ALA A 527 -8.85 4.16 4.93
CA ALA A 527 -8.44 3.12 5.87
C ALA A 527 -7.52 3.65 7.00
N LEU A 528 -6.80 4.75 6.77
CA LEU A 528 -5.87 5.34 7.74
C LEU A 528 -6.58 6.07 8.88
N ILE A 529 -7.92 6.14 8.86
CA ILE A 529 -8.69 6.67 9.99
C ILE A 529 -8.49 5.85 11.26
N GLU A 530 -8.30 4.53 11.14
CA GLU A 530 -8.04 3.67 12.30
C GLU A 530 -6.63 3.89 12.87
N ASP A 531 -5.65 4.20 12.01
CA ASP A 531 -4.32 4.63 12.45
C ASP A 531 -4.36 5.99 13.17
N ALA A 532 -5.09 6.96 12.61
CA ALA A 532 -5.30 8.27 13.25
C ALA A 532 -6.01 8.13 14.62
N ARG A 533 -7.03 7.26 14.72
CA ARG A 533 -7.68 6.92 15.99
C ARG A 533 -6.72 6.27 16.97
N ARG A 534 -5.95 5.26 16.53
CA ARG A 534 -4.96 4.60 17.39
C ARG A 534 -3.97 5.63 17.94
N ASP A 535 -3.44 6.50 17.10
CA ASP A 535 -2.41 7.45 17.51
C ASP A 535 -2.97 8.58 18.38
N TRP A 536 -4.21 9.02 18.14
CA TRP A 536 -4.92 9.94 19.04
C TRP A 536 -5.24 9.31 20.41
N CYS A 537 -5.81 8.10 20.41
CA CYS A 537 -6.14 7.36 21.64
C CYS A 537 -4.89 7.02 22.46
N ALA A 538 -3.76 6.72 21.81
CA ALA A 538 -2.50 6.45 22.49
C ALA A 538 -1.98 7.65 23.30
N LEU A 539 -2.43 8.86 22.99
CA LEU A 539 -2.11 10.08 23.74
C LEU A 539 -3.23 10.50 24.70
N GLY A 540 -4.24 9.65 24.90
CA GLY A 540 -5.35 9.88 25.83
C GLY A 540 -6.62 10.49 25.25
N GLY A 541 -6.68 10.70 23.92
CA GLY A 541 -7.89 11.18 23.25
C GLY A 541 -8.99 10.10 23.08
N ASP A 542 -10.23 10.49 22.78
CA ASP A 542 -11.31 9.56 22.46
C ASP A 542 -11.36 9.29 20.94
N ALA A 543 -11.54 8.04 20.53
CA ALA A 543 -11.71 7.66 19.12
C ALA A 543 -12.86 8.41 18.42
N LYS A 544 -13.86 8.87 19.18
CA LYS A 544 -14.99 9.68 18.70
C LYS A 544 -14.60 11.11 18.34
N ASP A 545 -13.50 11.63 18.88
CA ASP A 545 -12.98 12.94 18.50
C ASP A 545 -12.55 12.93 17.02
N ILE A 546 -12.17 11.77 16.47
CA ILE A 546 -11.86 11.58 15.05
C ILE A 546 -13.15 11.39 14.24
N ILE A 547 -13.55 12.45 13.54
CA ILE A 547 -14.78 12.52 12.76
C ILE A 547 -14.50 12.16 11.30
N ASP A 548 -15.09 11.07 10.83
CA ASP A 548 -15.00 10.67 9.43
C ASP A 548 -15.90 11.55 8.54
N LEU A 549 -15.29 12.45 7.76
CA LEU A 549 -16.02 13.35 6.87
C LEU A 549 -16.81 12.59 5.79
N SER A 550 -16.41 11.37 5.43
CA SER A 550 -17.10 10.59 4.39
C SER A 550 -18.51 10.16 4.80
N ASN A 551 -18.77 10.08 6.11
CA ASN A 551 -20.09 9.78 6.67
C ASN A 551 -21.07 10.96 6.64
N ILE A 552 -20.56 12.18 6.44
CA ILE A 552 -21.36 13.39 6.26
C ILE A 552 -21.55 13.60 4.77
N LYS A 553 -22.76 13.83 4.26
CA LYS A 553 -22.98 14.00 2.82
C LYS A 553 -22.29 15.27 2.28
N LEU A 554 -21.98 15.25 0.98
CA LEU A 554 -21.32 16.36 0.30
C LEU A 554 -22.18 17.63 0.35
N GLY A 555 -21.59 18.68 0.92
CA GLY A 555 -22.21 20.00 1.10
C GLY A 555 -23.39 20.02 2.07
N ASP A 556 -23.51 19.04 2.96
CA ASP A 556 -24.37 19.13 4.14
C ASP A 556 -23.60 19.80 5.30
N PHE A 557 -24.30 20.38 6.26
CA PHE A 557 -23.67 20.99 7.44
C PHE A 557 -22.91 19.93 8.29
N ILE A 558 -21.70 20.26 8.74
CA ILE A 558 -20.93 19.43 9.68
C ILE A 558 -21.38 19.79 11.11
N PRO A 559 -22.06 18.88 11.84
CA PRO A 559 -22.78 19.25 13.06
C PRO A 559 -21.91 19.38 14.32
N PHE A 560 -20.60 19.17 14.19
CA PHE A 560 -19.68 19.11 15.33
C PHE A 560 -19.06 20.48 15.60
N THR A 561 -19.09 20.96 16.84
CA THR A 561 -18.45 22.22 17.23
C THR A 561 -16.97 22.06 17.58
N GLN A 562 -16.54 20.83 17.89
CA GLN A 562 -15.17 20.43 18.18
C GLN A 562 -14.90 19.02 17.62
N GLY A 563 -13.64 18.68 17.42
CA GLY A 563 -13.20 17.39 16.88
C GLY A 563 -12.08 17.52 15.86
N ILE A 564 -11.60 16.37 15.42
CA ILE A 564 -10.57 16.19 14.41
C ILE A 564 -11.26 15.65 13.16
N LEU A 565 -11.48 16.51 12.16
CA LEU A 565 -12.05 16.09 10.89
C LEU A 565 -11.03 15.26 10.11
N PHE A 566 -11.32 13.98 9.93
CA PHE A 566 -10.54 13.10 9.08
C PHE A 566 -11.11 13.04 7.67
N CYS A 567 -10.27 13.27 6.66
CA CYS A 567 -10.64 13.04 5.27
C CYS A 567 -9.44 12.61 4.42
N THR A 568 -9.68 12.20 3.18
CA THR A 568 -8.61 11.88 2.24
C THR A 568 -8.33 13.01 1.27
N TYR A 569 -7.13 13.06 0.67
CA TYR A 569 -6.87 13.98 -0.45
C TYR A 569 -7.88 13.83 -1.60
N SER A 570 -8.37 12.60 -1.84
CA SER A 570 -9.42 12.35 -2.84
C SER A 570 -10.78 12.91 -2.43
N THR A 571 -11.13 12.85 -1.14
CA THR A 571 -12.35 13.43 -0.58
C THR A 571 -12.28 14.95 -0.62
N LEU A 572 -11.15 15.54 -0.21
CA LEU A 572 -10.90 16.97 -0.20
C LEU A 572 -11.17 17.62 -1.56
N ARG A 573 -10.68 17.01 -2.65
CA ARG A 573 -10.90 17.50 -4.02
C ARG A 573 -12.28 17.24 -4.63
N SER A 574 -13.18 16.57 -3.92
CA SER A 574 -14.46 16.17 -4.51
C SER A 574 -15.43 17.35 -4.63
N GLN A 575 -15.99 17.50 -5.82
CA GLN A 575 -16.99 18.50 -6.15
C GLN A 575 -18.06 17.88 -7.06
N LYS A 576 -19.35 18.12 -6.77
CA LYS A 576 -20.48 17.60 -7.57
C LYS A 576 -21.68 18.53 -7.43
N ASN A 577 -22.35 18.83 -8.54
CA ASN A 577 -23.57 19.65 -8.59
C ASN A 577 -23.42 20.99 -7.83
N GLY A 578 -22.30 21.68 -8.01
CA GLY A 578 -22.00 22.96 -7.33
C GLY A 578 -21.55 22.83 -5.86
N LYS A 579 -21.69 21.66 -5.24
CA LYS A 579 -21.23 21.40 -3.86
C LYS A 579 -19.77 20.94 -3.84
N SER A 580 -18.96 21.47 -2.93
CA SER A 580 -17.53 21.19 -2.80
C SER A 580 -17.18 20.74 -1.38
N ARG A 581 -16.32 19.72 -1.23
CA ARG A 581 -15.80 19.33 0.10
C ARG A 581 -14.90 20.38 0.69
N LEU A 582 -14.07 21.01 -0.11
CA LEU A 582 -13.22 22.09 0.36
C LEU A 582 -14.06 23.19 1.02
N LYS A 583 -15.12 23.67 0.35
CA LYS A 583 -16.01 24.69 0.90
C LYS A 583 -16.64 24.25 2.22
N GLN A 584 -17.15 23.02 2.27
CA GLN A 584 -17.75 22.46 3.48
C GLN A 584 -16.76 22.38 4.67
N ILE A 585 -15.49 22.07 4.41
CA ILE A 585 -14.44 22.04 5.46
C ILE A 585 -14.11 23.46 5.93
N VAL A 586 -13.96 24.41 5.00
CA VAL A 586 -13.67 25.81 5.33
C VAL A 586 -14.81 26.45 6.11
N GLU A 587 -16.06 26.17 5.74
CA GLU A 587 -17.26 26.63 6.48
C GLU A 587 -17.30 26.08 7.92
N TRP A 588 -16.89 24.82 8.11
CA TRP A 588 -16.82 24.22 9.45
C TRP A 588 -15.65 24.76 10.28
N ALA A 589 -14.49 24.96 9.65
CA ALA A 589 -13.30 25.50 10.29
C ALA A 589 -13.54 26.94 10.76
N GLY A 590 -14.16 27.75 9.90
CA GLY A 590 -14.36 29.18 10.10
C GLY A 590 -13.18 30.00 9.56
N LYS A 591 -13.43 31.29 9.28
CA LYS A 591 -12.45 32.21 8.70
C LYS A 591 -11.24 32.45 9.63
N ASP A 592 -11.48 32.44 10.93
CA ASP A 592 -10.48 32.66 11.98
C ASP A 592 -9.90 31.35 12.53
N PHE A 593 -9.92 30.28 11.72
CA PHE A 593 -9.43 28.97 12.17
C PHE A 593 -7.93 28.99 12.45
N GLU A 594 -7.59 28.79 13.72
CA GLU A 594 -6.20 28.72 14.19
C GLU A 594 -5.75 27.30 14.59
N GLY A 595 -6.59 26.29 14.31
CA GLY A 595 -6.34 24.90 14.65
C GLY A 595 -5.28 24.24 13.77
N ALA A 596 -4.93 23.00 14.11
CA ALA A 596 -3.94 22.23 13.38
C ALA A 596 -4.54 21.61 12.11
N ILE A 597 -3.79 21.63 11.00
CA ILE A 597 -4.09 20.89 9.77
C ILE A 597 -2.92 19.95 9.50
N ALA A 598 -3.11 18.65 9.73
CA ALA A 598 -2.11 17.64 9.41
C ALA A 598 -2.30 17.15 7.97
N PHE A 599 -1.32 17.45 7.10
CA PHE A 599 -1.18 16.82 5.79
C PHE A 599 -0.32 15.56 5.90
N ASP A 600 -0.93 14.46 6.30
CA ASP A 600 -0.27 13.16 6.34
C ASP A 600 -0.05 12.63 4.92
N GLU A 601 1.12 12.05 4.64
CA GLU A 601 1.56 11.70 3.27
C GLU A 601 1.51 12.90 2.30
N CYS A 602 1.96 14.08 2.74
CA CYS A 602 1.91 15.37 2.01
C CYS A 602 2.55 15.38 0.63
N HIS A 603 3.44 14.42 0.31
CA HIS A 603 3.92 14.21 -1.06
C HIS A 603 2.78 13.96 -2.06
N SER A 604 1.60 13.54 -1.59
CA SER A 604 0.37 13.42 -2.38
C SER A 604 -0.13 14.77 -2.93
N MET A 605 0.37 15.90 -2.42
CA MET A 605 0.12 17.26 -2.93
C MET A 605 1.20 17.74 -3.91
N GLY A 606 2.11 16.87 -4.37
CA GLY A 606 3.14 17.23 -5.34
C GLY A 606 2.58 17.86 -6.63
N ASN A 607 3.40 18.66 -7.30
CA ASN A 607 3.04 19.40 -8.53
C ASN A 607 1.87 20.37 -8.35
N ALA A 608 1.79 21.07 -7.22
CA ALA A 608 0.71 22.01 -6.92
C ALA A 608 0.78 23.33 -7.73
N MET A 609 1.94 23.65 -8.31
CA MET A 609 2.13 24.74 -9.26
C MET A 609 2.51 24.18 -10.63
N ALA A 610 2.17 24.90 -11.68
CA ALA A 610 2.67 24.56 -13.01
C ALA A 610 4.19 24.75 -13.01
N GLN A 611 4.92 23.71 -13.42
CA GLN A 611 6.38 23.74 -13.45
C GLN A 611 6.86 23.62 -14.89
N GLU A 612 7.86 24.42 -15.23
CA GLU A 612 8.53 24.35 -16.51
C GLU A 612 9.45 23.12 -16.52
N GLY A 613 8.98 22.04 -17.15
CA GLY A 613 9.74 20.81 -17.32
C GLY A 613 10.56 20.83 -18.62
N LYS A 614 11.44 19.83 -18.78
CA LYS A 614 12.26 19.66 -20.00
C LYS A 614 11.46 19.48 -21.31
N LEU A 615 10.14 19.28 -21.22
CA LEU A 615 9.20 19.08 -22.33
C LEU A 615 8.06 20.12 -22.35
N GLY A 616 8.20 21.22 -21.60
CA GLY A 616 7.19 22.29 -21.50
C GLY A 616 6.51 22.38 -20.12
N MET A 617 5.49 23.23 -20.02
CA MET A 617 4.73 23.46 -18.78
C MET A 617 3.93 22.21 -18.36
N VAL A 618 4.28 21.62 -17.21
CA VAL A 618 3.49 20.55 -16.58
C VAL A 618 2.34 21.17 -15.81
N ALA A 619 1.10 20.79 -16.15
CA ALA A 619 -0.09 21.29 -15.47
C ALA A 619 -0.13 20.88 -13.99
N ALA A 620 -0.63 21.77 -13.14
CA ALA A 620 -0.72 21.52 -11.71
C ALA A 620 -1.70 20.38 -11.38
N SER A 621 -1.31 19.52 -10.43
CA SER A 621 -2.13 18.44 -9.91
C SER A 621 -3.38 18.99 -9.24
N GLN A 622 -4.56 18.47 -9.60
CA GLN A 622 -5.81 18.85 -8.94
C GLN A 622 -5.80 18.60 -7.43
N GLN A 623 -5.06 17.59 -6.95
CA GLN A 623 -4.89 17.36 -5.51
C GLN A 623 -4.00 18.45 -4.89
N GLY A 624 -2.91 18.82 -5.56
CA GLY A 624 -2.03 19.90 -5.12
C GLY A 624 -2.74 21.25 -5.10
N ILE A 625 -3.49 21.58 -6.16
CA ILE A 625 -4.29 22.81 -6.26
C ILE A 625 -5.29 22.90 -5.11
N VAL A 626 -6.09 21.85 -4.86
CA VAL A 626 -7.10 21.90 -3.78
C VAL A 626 -6.44 21.95 -2.40
N GLY A 627 -5.31 21.28 -2.21
CA GLY A 627 -4.53 21.41 -0.98
C GLY A 627 -4.01 22.83 -0.76
N LEU A 628 -3.48 23.50 -1.80
CA LEU A 628 -3.10 24.91 -1.75
C LEU A 628 -4.30 25.81 -1.46
N ARG A 629 -5.46 25.58 -2.11
CA ARG A 629 -6.69 26.33 -1.82
C ARG A 629 -7.11 26.22 -0.36
N LEU A 630 -6.94 25.05 0.28
CA LEU A 630 -7.20 24.89 1.72
C LEU A 630 -6.25 25.74 2.57
N GLN A 631 -4.95 25.74 2.24
CA GLN A 631 -3.95 26.57 2.93
C GLN A 631 -4.26 28.06 2.75
N ASN A 632 -4.64 28.47 1.54
CA ASN A 632 -5.02 29.83 1.21
C ASN A 632 -6.30 30.27 1.95
N ALA A 633 -7.29 29.39 2.03
CA ALA A 633 -8.57 29.66 2.69
C ALA A 633 -8.43 29.82 4.22
N LEU A 634 -7.46 29.12 4.83
CA LEU A 634 -7.27 29.06 6.28
C LEU A 634 -5.89 29.61 6.65
N ALA A 635 -5.65 30.88 6.36
CA ALA A 635 -4.32 31.51 6.47
C ALA A 635 -3.70 31.44 7.89
N LEU A 636 -4.53 31.41 8.94
CA LEU A 636 -4.10 31.34 10.34
C LEU A 636 -3.91 29.91 10.86
N ALA A 637 -4.18 28.90 10.03
CA ALA A 637 -4.06 27.49 10.40
C ALA A 637 -2.61 27.10 10.71
N LYS A 638 -2.47 26.13 11.60
CA LYS A 638 -1.18 25.57 12.00
C LYS A 638 -0.91 24.30 11.18
N LEU A 639 -0.16 24.46 10.09
CA LEU A 639 0.13 23.42 9.08
C LEU A 639 1.28 22.49 9.48
#